data_AF-A0A0C3D5W2-F1
#
_entry.id   AF-A0A0C3D5W2-F1
#
_cell.length_a   1.000
_cell.length_b   1.000
_cell.length_c   1.000
_cell.angle_alpha   90.00
_cell.angle_beta   90.00
_cell.angle_gamma   90.00
#
_symmetry.space_group_name_H-M   'P 1'
#
loop_
_entity.id
_entity.type
_entity.pdbx_description
1 polymer ?
#
loop_
_entity_poly.entity_id
_entity_poly.type
_entity_poly.pdbx_seq_one_letter_code
_entity_poly.pdbx_strand_id
1 'polypeptide(L)'
;MANPYTLELVQALPTSGARAAATFTIGNRQFLAIPQLAEDIPGAPRGMNLGNSDVQLIIYHMNKDYHFEEWQRLPVPGGEDAEFFSIEGRHFLATASLRSGKGPYNLEDIVSVIFEWQDEKFIPFQTIPTFAAKQWRYFTFADRHFLALAQGVTLPGLQSKIPPESVIFEWDRSTSAFHHFQTVPSAWGYNWLHFSLAGHEFLAYADHKMPSIILRWEEGHFNHFQTLGDELTLGRAFCFIETKDEALLAFANIGGDSLIYYWDGAKFQIRQRLLEPGGREWALFRQGDETFVAHIRFITGNPHAPHTALQSSIYRVDAGQLVPIASFPTLGGTDVTAITVNGETWLVICESLDKDQQFRVDSHIYRFKSPVSGPKDVRGDTVYQNPEFLSLFETYTASQSSLGTQLANVMSSKTASYPLLAATSSSFIFYPGGDRDPSYISFRRSNRGFKELAAISHLGPALASLVQMYEAAPQDQIWRSEAERLLEATNKTRCANSMELWRDKIQVEAFKGREATIAAMIDYSCAVTVEFLQIVINDPTKLTSEFLQMEYLEARGTILHATVPFNAVMIATFFLVGLDAAYRMKHWLNDYNIDWTKAMVVVVGRQGRETSGVTLTTNSVAQVILESSGLQLPPQRLYIAPHGPNINIEKSDDIELIRQYERPLRLLWNRNQAIGALGPTMFSGYPEYKPQASRPVVTNVTSELSEMPLIKSPNDWMSLTTRMRLVLEDARQLLSGCVTDYAAQQLRLNNYNAATVVVPGLDNFDYPNKPKIPIYPCKSAEDTVNQMGALNLTVSPVPIETEFGFLFQKCITADGEIAFWEEGEGSQTIIWIHGLPLSSQSWGAQRQYFRKNYHNIYMDLRGYGESSKLPANVEDVTELYCNDLRTLMDHLKLDRANIVGFASAGHIALRFAAQNPGRVVRLVTINGTPIFRQKSDWPWGFSEDRLNQFISSADNDGIDGITSMILDPAVVFRDLSRDDAGKVVSWFRQMSVKAGIQTLFGFFKHISLDDDRHLMSSIAAPTLLISGSLGQEVPSQSGLYLRQEIKRAQLVEIPDADHFSFITKPAIINPLIDGFLSRGNIQNGDH
;
A
#
# COMPACT_ATOMS: atom_id res chain seq x y z
N MET A 1 39.11 3.25 -16.01
CA MET A 1 38.30 4.42 -15.59
C MET A 1 36.88 3.89 -15.41
N ALA A 2 36.30 4.00 -14.21
CA ALA A 2 34.91 3.58 -14.00
C ALA A 2 34.00 4.56 -14.74
N ASN A 3 33.00 4.03 -15.43
CA ASN A 3 32.05 4.84 -16.19
C ASN A 3 31.19 5.67 -15.23
N PRO A 4 31.19 7.00 -15.30
CA PRO A 4 30.51 7.83 -14.31
C PRO A 4 28.97 7.87 -14.50
N TYR A 5 28.46 7.29 -15.59
CA TYR A 5 27.03 7.24 -15.88
C TYR A 5 26.43 5.91 -15.41
N THR A 6 25.27 5.97 -14.75
CA THR A 6 24.56 4.78 -14.26
C THR A 6 23.07 4.83 -14.59
N LEU A 7 22.46 3.66 -14.72
CA LEU A 7 21.01 3.49 -14.81
C LEU A 7 20.50 2.96 -13.47
N GLU A 8 19.58 3.71 -12.86
CA GLU A 8 18.87 3.29 -11.66
C GLU A 8 17.46 2.85 -12.04
N LEU A 9 17.09 1.61 -11.73
CA LEU A 9 15.73 1.13 -11.97
C LEU A 9 14.75 1.91 -11.08
N VAL A 10 13.79 2.57 -11.71
CA VAL A 10 12.71 3.30 -11.03
C VAL A 10 11.47 2.43 -10.91
N GLN A 11 11.10 1.75 -12.00
CA GLN A 11 9.86 0.99 -12.06
C GLN A 11 9.94 -0.15 -13.08
N ALA A 12 9.31 -1.28 -12.76
CA ALA A 12 8.96 -2.32 -13.72
C ALA A 12 7.47 -2.19 -14.07
N LEU A 13 7.16 -2.22 -15.36
CA LEU A 13 5.81 -2.13 -15.91
C LEU A 13 5.36 -3.51 -16.37
N PRO A 14 4.19 -3.99 -15.90
CA PRO A 14 3.70 -5.31 -16.24
C PRO A 14 3.25 -5.37 -17.71
N THR A 15 4.12 -5.83 -18.61
CA THR A 15 3.86 -5.92 -20.06
C THR A 15 3.84 -7.36 -20.57
N SER A 16 3.42 -7.56 -21.82
CA SER A 16 3.42 -8.87 -22.49
C SER A 16 3.73 -8.69 -23.97
N GLY A 17 4.99 -8.94 -24.35
CA GLY A 17 5.40 -8.71 -25.72
C GLY A 17 5.40 -7.24 -26.11
N ALA A 18 5.84 -6.34 -25.22
CA ALA A 18 5.91 -4.91 -25.53
C ALA A 18 6.69 -4.69 -26.83
N ARG A 19 6.21 -3.77 -27.68
CA ARG A 19 6.82 -3.50 -29.00
C ARG A 19 7.37 -2.10 -29.17
N ALA A 20 6.68 -1.09 -28.63
CA ALA A 20 7.07 0.31 -28.69
C ALA A 20 6.71 1.05 -27.39
N ALA A 21 7.23 2.25 -27.20
CA ALA A 21 6.90 3.16 -26.11
C ALA A 21 6.69 4.59 -26.63
N ALA A 22 5.43 5.00 -26.75
CA ALA A 22 5.08 6.37 -27.15
C ALA A 22 4.87 7.24 -25.91
N THR A 23 5.73 8.24 -25.72
CA THR A 23 5.62 9.18 -24.60
C THR A 23 5.05 10.50 -25.06
N PHE A 24 4.08 11.03 -24.33
CA PHE A 24 3.42 12.27 -24.70
C PHE A 24 2.87 13.01 -23.49
N THR A 25 2.53 14.28 -23.68
CA THR A 25 1.95 15.12 -22.65
C THR A 25 0.65 15.70 -23.17
N ILE A 26 -0.42 15.59 -22.38
CA ILE A 26 -1.69 16.27 -22.63
C ILE A 26 -1.97 17.14 -21.40
N GLY A 27 -2.04 18.46 -21.62
CA GLY A 27 -2.03 19.43 -20.54
C GLY A 27 -0.73 19.33 -19.71
N ASN A 28 -0.86 19.10 -18.41
CA ASN A 28 0.28 18.95 -17.48
C ASN A 28 0.56 17.49 -17.08
N ARG A 29 -0.09 16.51 -17.73
CA ARG A 29 0.06 15.09 -17.42
C ARG A 29 0.98 14.41 -18.43
N GLN A 30 1.96 13.66 -17.94
CA GLN A 30 2.84 12.83 -18.74
C GLN A 30 2.21 11.44 -18.93
N PHE A 31 2.20 10.94 -20.15
CA PHE A 31 1.66 9.63 -20.53
C PHE A 31 2.71 8.79 -21.26
N LEU A 32 2.43 7.49 -21.31
CA LEU A 32 3.22 6.47 -21.97
C LEU A 32 2.26 5.41 -22.55
N ALA A 33 2.25 5.19 -23.86
CA ALA A 33 1.51 4.11 -24.49
C ALA A 33 2.45 2.98 -24.92
N ILE A 34 2.14 1.75 -24.51
CA ILE A 34 2.90 0.53 -24.82
C ILE A 34 2.01 -0.47 -25.55
N PRO A 35 2.15 -0.61 -26.88
CA PRO A 35 1.55 -1.69 -27.65
C PRO A 35 2.12 -3.05 -27.24
N GLN A 36 1.25 -4.05 -27.16
CA GLN A 36 1.59 -5.44 -26.82
C GLN A 36 1.45 -6.30 -28.07
N LEU A 37 2.39 -7.22 -28.32
CA LEU A 37 2.31 -8.14 -29.47
C LEU A 37 1.40 -9.34 -29.20
N ALA A 38 1.61 -9.99 -28.06
CA ALA A 38 0.98 -11.26 -27.75
C ALA A 38 1.10 -11.63 -26.26
N GLU A 39 0.21 -12.55 -25.85
CA GLU A 39 0.26 -13.22 -24.55
C GLU A 39 0.67 -14.69 -24.72
N ASP A 40 1.34 -15.23 -23.71
CA ASP A 40 1.60 -16.66 -23.63
C ASP A 40 0.29 -17.45 -23.46
N ILE A 41 0.14 -18.55 -24.21
CA ILE A 41 -1.00 -19.46 -24.07
C ILE A 41 -0.59 -20.62 -23.15
N PRO A 42 -1.25 -20.84 -21.99
CA PRO A 42 -0.90 -21.91 -21.07
C PRO A 42 -0.86 -23.29 -21.75
N GLY A 43 0.28 -23.98 -21.64
CA GLY A 43 0.49 -25.31 -22.22
C GLY A 43 0.79 -25.36 -23.72
N ALA A 44 0.81 -24.22 -24.42
CA ALA A 44 1.17 -24.15 -25.84
C ALA A 44 2.70 -24.07 -26.05
N PRO A 45 3.20 -24.40 -27.25
CA PRO A 45 4.61 -24.19 -27.60
C PRO A 45 5.02 -22.71 -27.48
N ARG A 46 6.22 -22.49 -26.94
CA ARG A 46 6.83 -21.16 -26.81
C ARG A 46 7.51 -20.74 -28.11
N GLY A 47 7.55 -19.45 -28.38
CA GLY A 47 8.27 -18.92 -29.54
C GLY A 47 7.91 -17.48 -29.87
N MET A 48 8.88 -16.74 -30.40
CA MET A 48 8.75 -15.29 -30.65
C MET A 48 7.63 -14.87 -31.62
N ASN A 49 7.07 -15.82 -32.37
CA ASN A 49 5.99 -15.60 -33.33
C ASN A 49 4.70 -16.35 -32.95
N LEU A 50 4.64 -16.99 -31.78
CA LEU A 50 3.47 -17.74 -31.27
C LEU A 50 2.67 -16.88 -30.28
N GLY A 51 1.71 -17.46 -29.56
CA GLY A 51 0.90 -16.77 -28.55
C GLY A 51 -0.46 -16.23 -29.04
N ASN A 52 -1.20 -15.58 -28.14
CA ASN A 52 -2.46 -14.92 -28.42
C ASN A 52 -2.22 -13.45 -28.81
N SER A 53 -2.53 -13.04 -30.04
CA SER A 53 -2.37 -11.66 -30.49
C SER A 53 -3.64 -10.81 -30.31
N ASP A 54 -4.70 -11.33 -29.68
CA ASP A 54 -5.88 -10.54 -29.30
C ASP A 54 -5.62 -9.73 -28.01
N VAL A 55 -4.57 -8.91 -28.06
CA VAL A 55 -4.08 -8.11 -26.93
C VAL A 55 -4.49 -6.64 -27.06
N GLN A 56 -4.26 -5.90 -25.99
CA GLN A 56 -4.57 -4.47 -25.91
C GLN A 56 -3.30 -3.67 -25.71
N LEU A 57 -3.23 -2.51 -26.35
CA LEU A 57 -2.26 -1.47 -26.03
C LEU A 57 -2.60 -0.90 -24.65
N ILE A 58 -1.57 -0.67 -23.83
CA ILE A 58 -1.73 -0.13 -22.47
C ILE A 58 -1.22 1.30 -22.45
N ILE A 59 -2.07 2.25 -22.09
CA ILE A 59 -1.71 3.64 -21.81
C ILE A 59 -1.51 3.77 -20.32
N TYR A 60 -0.38 4.32 -19.92
CA TYR A 60 -0.03 4.69 -18.57
C TYR A 60 0.03 6.21 -18.46
N HIS A 61 -0.20 6.73 -17.26
CA HIS A 61 0.08 8.12 -16.91
C HIS A 61 1.02 8.18 -15.70
N MET A 62 1.86 9.22 -15.66
CA MET A 62 2.76 9.44 -14.54
C MET A 62 2.00 10.14 -13.41
N ASN A 63 1.97 9.49 -12.24
CA ASN A 63 1.41 10.05 -11.02
C ASN A 63 2.41 11.03 -10.36
N LYS A 64 2.01 11.58 -9.21
CA LYS A 64 2.78 12.64 -8.53
C LYS A 64 4.03 12.13 -7.82
N ASP A 65 4.13 10.83 -7.57
CA ASP A 65 5.32 10.16 -7.06
C ASP A 65 6.29 9.74 -8.18
N TYR A 66 6.03 10.18 -9.41
CA TYR A 66 6.78 9.86 -10.62
C TYR A 66 6.75 8.37 -10.99
N HIS A 67 5.66 7.69 -10.65
CA HIS A 67 5.38 6.32 -11.09
C HIS A 67 4.32 6.31 -12.19
N PHE A 68 4.49 5.45 -13.19
CA PHE A 68 3.52 5.23 -14.25
C PHE A 68 2.45 4.24 -13.81
N GLU A 69 1.18 4.64 -13.84
CA GLU A 69 0.02 3.80 -13.54
C GLU A 69 -0.91 3.70 -14.74
N GLU A 70 -1.57 2.56 -14.90
CA GLU A 70 -2.40 2.28 -16.08
C GLU A 70 -3.61 3.23 -16.14
N TRP A 71 -3.75 3.91 -17.28
CA TRP A 71 -4.79 4.90 -17.56
C TRP A 71 -5.91 4.35 -18.46
N GLN A 72 -5.55 3.64 -19.53
CA GLN A 72 -6.52 3.15 -20.51
C GLN A 72 -5.96 1.94 -21.27
N ARG A 73 -6.84 1.03 -21.71
CA ARG A 73 -6.51 0.00 -22.68
C ARG A 73 -7.22 0.23 -24.01
N LEU A 74 -6.50 0.05 -25.12
CA LEU A 74 -7.03 0.19 -26.48
C LEU A 74 -6.96 -1.14 -27.24
N PRO A 75 -8.00 -1.50 -28.02
CA PRO A 75 -8.03 -2.75 -28.80
C PRO A 75 -7.09 -2.65 -30.01
N VAL A 76 -5.83 -3.05 -29.82
CA VAL A 76 -4.78 -3.01 -30.83
C VAL A 76 -4.19 -4.41 -30.94
N PRO A 77 -4.85 -5.32 -31.68
CA PRO A 77 -4.41 -6.71 -31.77
C PRO A 77 -3.05 -6.80 -32.46
N GLY A 78 -2.14 -7.55 -31.85
CA GLY A 78 -0.76 -7.65 -32.31
C GLY A 78 -0.09 -6.28 -32.42
N GLY A 79 -0.29 -5.42 -31.44
CA GLY A 79 0.21 -4.04 -31.45
C GLY A 79 1.72 -3.97 -31.63
N GLU A 80 2.16 -3.29 -32.69
CA GLU A 80 3.58 -3.07 -33.00
C GLU A 80 4.05 -1.65 -32.68
N ASP A 81 3.17 -0.66 -32.78
CA ASP A 81 3.56 0.74 -32.58
C ASP A 81 2.40 1.64 -32.16
N ALA A 82 2.76 2.77 -31.55
CA ALA A 82 1.85 3.89 -31.31
C ALA A 82 2.60 5.21 -31.55
N GLU A 83 1.97 6.15 -32.25
CA GLU A 83 2.53 7.47 -32.52
C GLU A 83 1.55 8.54 -32.04
N PHE A 84 2.01 9.38 -31.09
CA PHE A 84 1.24 10.50 -30.59
C PHE A 84 1.55 11.76 -31.39
N PHE A 85 0.51 12.53 -31.72
CA PHE A 85 0.67 13.83 -32.35
C PHE A 85 -0.49 14.77 -32.07
N SER A 86 -0.35 16.04 -32.46
CA SER A 86 -1.40 17.03 -32.30
C SER A 86 -1.54 17.92 -33.52
N ILE A 87 -2.77 18.20 -33.90
CA ILE A 87 -3.14 19.06 -35.04
C ILE A 87 -4.19 20.04 -34.53
N GLU A 88 -3.90 21.34 -34.62
CA GLU A 88 -4.86 22.40 -34.31
C GLU A 88 -5.53 22.26 -32.91
N GLY A 89 -4.75 21.83 -31.91
CA GLY A 89 -5.21 21.65 -30.52
C GLY A 89 -5.92 20.32 -30.23
N ARG A 90 -6.10 19.47 -31.24
CA ARG A 90 -6.62 18.09 -31.10
C ARG A 90 -5.45 17.14 -30.93
N HIS A 91 -5.60 16.16 -30.04
CA HIS A 91 -4.55 15.18 -29.75
C HIS A 91 -4.94 13.81 -30.29
N PHE A 92 -4.01 13.13 -30.95
CA PHE A 92 -4.25 11.86 -31.62
C PHE A 92 -3.21 10.82 -31.24
N LEU A 93 -3.60 9.55 -31.31
CA LEU A 93 -2.72 8.40 -31.16
C LEU A 93 -2.98 7.43 -32.31
N ALA A 94 -2.08 7.38 -33.29
CA ALA A 94 -2.12 6.39 -34.36
C ALA A 94 -1.51 5.07 -33.87
N THR A 95 -2.17 3.95 -34.09
CA THR A 95 -1.73 2.62 -33.61
C THR A 95 -1.52 1.65 -34.76
N ALA A 96 -0.49 0.81 -34.68
CA ALA A 96 -0.19 -0.19 -35.70
C ALA A 96 -0.56 -1.60 -35.21
N SER A 97 -1.51 -2.24 -35.90
CA SER A 97 -1.93 -3.62 -35.62
C SER A 97 -1.28 -4.59 -36.61
N LEU A 98 -0.56 -5.59 -36.10
CA LEU A 98 0.13 -6.58 -36.92
C LEU A 98 -0.80 -7.70 -37.38
N ARG A 99 -1.53 -8.30 -36.43
CA ARG A 99 -2.25 -9.58 -36.60
C ARG A 99 -3.19 -9.85 -35.42
N SER A 100 -4.18 -10.73 -35.59
CA SER A 100 -5.09 -11.16 -34.51
C SER A 100 -5.22 -12.69 -34.41
N GLY A 101 -5.73 -13.18 -33.28
CA GLY A 101 -5.98 -14.60 -33.00
C GLY A 101 -4.83 -15.38 -32.33
N LYS A 102 -4.97 -16.71 -32.26
CA LYS A 102 -4.06 -17.65 -31.55
C LYS A 102 -3.29 -18.61 -32.48
N GLY A 103 -3.25 -18.31 -33.78
CA GLY A 103 -2.67 -19.17 -34.80
C GLY A 103 -3.68 -20.16 -35.42
N PRO A 104 -3.75 -20.29 -36.77
CA PRO A 104 -3.14 -19.41 -37.76
C PRO A 104 -3.68 -17.97 -37.59
N TYR A 105 -2.78 -16.98 -37.64
CA TYR A 105 -3.15 -15.58 -37.38
C TYR A 105 -3.90 -14.97 -38.55
N ASN A 106 -4.83 -14.08 -38.25
CA ASN A 106 -5.45 -13.23 -39.27
C ASN A 106 -4.51 -12.06 -39.59
N LEU A 107 -4.16 -11.93 -40.87
CA LEU A 107 -3.38 -10.82 -41.44
C LEU A 107 -4.18 -10.04 -42.50
N GLU A 108 -5.35 -10.53 -42.92
CA GLU A 108 -6.09 -10.00 -44.06
C GLU A 108 -7.13 -8.95 -43.68
N ASP A 109 -7.77 -9.10 -42.52
CA ASP A 109 -8.84 -8.20 -42.05
C ASP A 109 -8.39 -7.34 -40.85
N ILE A 110 -7.11 -6.93 -40.86
CA ILE A 110 -6.51 -6.10 -39.81
C ILE A 110 -6.59 -4.63 -40.18
N VAL A 111 -6.95 -3.81 -39.20
CA VAL A 111 -7.00 -2.35 -39.34
C VAL A 111 -6.14 -1.69 -38.28
N SER A 112 -5.51 -0.59 -38.67
CA SER A 112 -4.83 0.33 -37.78
C SER A 112 -5.76 1.48 -37.45
N VAL A 113 -5.87 1.83 -36.17
CA VAL A 113 -6.83 2.84 -35.70
C VAL A 113 -6.06 4.08 -35.25
N ILE A 114 -6.49 5.23 -35.77
CA ILE A 114 -6.13 6.54 -35.24
C ILE A 114 -7.19 6.88 -34.21
N PHE A 115 -6.77 7.07 -32.97
CA PHE A 115 -7.63 7.51 -31.89
C PHE A 115 -7.48 9.02 -31.70
N GLU A 116 -8.55 9.67 -31.24
CA GLU A 116 -8.54 11.05 -30.81
C GLU A 116 -8.80 11.13 -29.31
N TRP A 117 -8.08 12.02 -28.63
CA TRP A 117 -8.30 12.33 -27.23
C TRP A 117 -9.58 13.15 -27.05
N GLN A 118 -10.57 12.57 -26.39
CA GLN A 118 -11.83 13.21 -26.04
C GLN A 118 -12.23 12.76 -24.63
N ASP A 119 -12.67 13.69 -23.78
CA ASP A 119 -13.14 13.40 -22.43
C ASP A 119 -12.18 12.53 -21.61
N GLU A 120 -10.91 12.94 -21.56
CA GLU A 120 -9.84 12.27 -20.80
C GLU A 120 -9.47 10.85 -21.27
N LYS A 121 -9.88 10.44 -22.47
CA LYS A 121 -9.55 9.12 -23.04
C LYS A 121 -9.35 9.18 -24.56
N PHE A 122 -8.68 8.19 -25.12
CA PHE A 122 -8.59 8.00 -26.56
C PHE A 122 -9.81 7.22 -27.07
N ILE A 123 -10.53 7.79 -28.04
CA ILE A 123 -11.64 7.13 -28.74
C ILE A 123 -11.32 6.96 -30.24
N PRO A 124 -11.82 5.92 -30.92
CA PRO A 124 -11.57 5.72 -32.34
C PRO A 124 -12.01 6.93 -33.16
N PHE A 125 -11.12 7.44 -34.01
CA PHE A 125 -11.35 8.61 -34.85
C PHE A 125 -11.33 8.26 -36.34
N GLN A 126 -10.30 7.54 -36.79
CA GLN A 126 -10.17 7.10 -38.18
C GLN A 126 -9.57 5.70 -38.23
N THR A 127 -10.06 4.88 -39.16
CA THR A 127 -9.59 3.50 -39.35
C THR A 127 -8.94 3.37 -40.72
N ILE A 128 -7.73 2.83 -40.77
CA ILE A 128 -6.94 2.61 -41.98
C ILE A 128 -6.76 1.09 -42.17
N PRO A 129 -7.20 0.50 -43.29
CA PRO A 129 -6.86 -0.88 -43.63
C PRO A 129 -5.35 -1.03 -43.77
N THR A 130 -4.76 -2.02 -43.10
CA THR A 130 -3.31 -2.23 -43.10
C THR A 130 -2.93 -3.69 -43.27
N PHE A 131 -1.76 -3.94 -43.85
CA PHE A 131 -1.20 -5.28 -43.97
C PHE A 131 0.08 -5.41 -43.16
N ALA A 132 0.01 -6.10 -42.02
CA ALA A 132 1.13 -6.29 -41.10
C ALA A 132 1.82 -4.95 -40.74
N ALA A 133 1.05 -3.97 -40.25
CA ALA A 133 1.56 -2.65 -39.89
C ALA A 133 2.67 -2.74 -38.84
N LYS A 134 3.71 -1.90 -39.00
CA LYS A 134 4.91 -1.90 -38.15
C LYS A 134 5.17 -0.59 -37.42
N GLN A 135 5.01 0.55 -38.08
CA GLN A 135 5.25 1.85 -37.44
C GLN A 135 4.43 2.96 -38.08
N TRP A 136 4.04 3.93 -37.26
CA TRP A 136 3.55 5.23 -37.67
C TRP A 136 4.59 6.30 -37.37
N ARG A 137 4.70 7.30 -38.25
CA ARG A 137 5.50 8.50 -37.99
C ARG A 137 4.73 9.73 -38.39
N TYR A 138 4.50 10.61 -37.43
CA TYR A 138 3.93 11.92 -37.70
C TYR A 138 5.05 12.94 -37.94
N PHE A 139 4.85 13.83 -38.91
CA PHE A 139 5.77 14.93 -39.17
C PHE A 139 5.06 16.10 -39.87
N THR A 140 5.67 17.28 -39.78
CA THR A 140 5.11 18.51 -40.33
C THR A 140 6.21 19.40 -40.91
N PHE A 141 5.92 20.04 -42.04
CA PHE A 141 6.69 21.15 -42.56
C PHE A 141 5.79 22.01 -43.45
N ALA A 142 6.12 23.29 -43.61
CA ALA A 142 5.34 24.24 -44.42
C ALA A 142 3.82 24.25 -44.11
N ASP A 143 3.44 24.13 -42.82
CA ASP A 143 2.04 24.13 -42.33
C ASP A 143 1.17 22.95 -42.84
N ARG A 144 1.83 21.88 -43.32
CA ARG A 144 1.22 20.62 -43.75
C ARG A 144 1.50 19.54 -42.71
N HIS A 145 0.54 18.63 -42.54
CA HIS A 145 0.63 17.54 -41.58
C HIS A 145 0.60 16.20 -42.31
N PHE A 146 1.57 15.34 -42.01
CA PHE A 146 1.70 14.04 -42.63
C PHE A 146 1.78 12.94 -41.57
N LEU A 147 1.32 11.76 -41.97
CA LEU A 147 1.39 10.55 -41.17
C LEU A 147 1.85 9.41 -42.09
N ALA A 148 3.04 8.86 -41.84
CA ALA A 148 3.61 7.79 -42.65
C ALA A 148 3.46 6.42 -41.97
N LEU A 149 2.96 5.45 -42.71
CA LEU A 149 2.78 4.05 -42.32
C LEU A 149 3.91 3.20 -42.90
N ALA A 150 4.66 2.51 -42.05
CA ALA A 150 5.51 1.40 -42.45
C ALA A 150 4.73 0.09 -42.31
N GLN A 151 4.63 -0.67 -43.39
CA GLN A 151 3.88 -1.94 -43.38
C GLN A 151 4.45 -2.97 -44.37
N GLY A 152 3.81 -4.14 -44.37
CA GLY A 152 4.10 -5.24 -45.28
C GLY A 152 4.87 -6.36 -44.60
N VAL A 153 4.67 -7.57 -45.12
CA VAL A 153 5.45 -8.76 -44.77
C VAL A 153 5.54 -9.67 -45.99
N THR A 154 6.73 -10.19 -46.27
CA THR A 154 6.94 -11.14 -47.37
C THR A 154 7.19 -12.54 -46.81
N LEU A 155 6.20 -13.43 -46.89
CA LEU A 155 6.30 -14.84 -46.49
C LEU A 155 5.94 -15.78 -47.65
N PRO A 156 6.57 -16.96 -47.75
CA PRO A 156 6.22 -17.94 -48.78
C PRO A 156 4.73 -18.32 -48.73
N GLY A 157 4.04 -18.16 -49.86
CA GLY A 157 2.63 -18.53 -50.00
C GLY A 157 1.61 -17.53 -49.45
N LEU A 158 2.04 -16.40 -48.88
CA LEU A 158 1.15 -15.35 -48.39
C LEU A 158 0.83 -14.37 -49.54
N GLN A 159 -0.46 -14.20 -49.86
CA GLN A 159 -0.94 -13.16 -50.76
C GLN A 159 -1.89 -12.24 -49.98
N SER A 160 -1.58 -10.94 -49.95
CA SER A 160 -2.40 -9.95 -49.24
C SER A 160 -3.45 -9.32 -50.15
N LYS A 161 -4.62 -9.01 -49.59
CA LYS A 161 -5.64 -8.17 -50.25
C LYS A 161 -5.26 -6.68 -50.24
N ILE A 162 -4.49 -6.27 -49.24
CA ILE A 162 -3.98 -4.91 -49.08
C ILE A 162 -2.54 -4.87 -49.62
N PRO A 163 -2.20 -3.97 -50.54
CA PRO A 163 -0.85 -3.89 -51.11
C PRO A 163 0.22 -3.70 -50.01
N PRO A 164 1.39 -4.38 -50.10
CA PRO A 164 2.43 -4.34 -49.06
C PRO A 164 3.22 -3.03 -49.01
N GLU A 165 3.02 -2.15 -49.98
CA GLU A 165 3.68 -0.84 -50.06
C GLU A 165 3.36 0.01 -48.82
N SER A 166 4.37 0.78 -48.40
CA SER A 166 4.22 1.73 -47.30
C SER A 166 3.61 3.03 -47.83
N VAL A 167 2.89 3.76 -46.99
CA VAL A 167 2.03 4.87 -47.43
C VAL A 167 2.27 6.10 -46.59
N ILE A 168 2.40 7.25 -47.24
CA ILE A 168 2.36 8.57 -46.62
C ILE A 168 0.95 9.11 -46.79
N PHE A 169 0.35 9.53 -45.70
CA PHE A 169 -0.94 10.21 -45.67
C PHE A 169 -0.74 11.69 -45.38
N GLU A 170 -1.62 12.53 -45.92
CA GLU A 170 -1.68 13.96 -45.63
C GLU A 170 -3.01 14.31 -44.97
N TRP A 171 -2.95 15.20 -43.98
CA TRP A 171 -4.13 15.76 -43.32
C TRP A 171 -4.84 16.75 -44.25
N ASP A 172 -6.10 16.45 -44.57
CA ASP A 172 -6.97 17.38 -45.27
C ASP A 172 -7.82 18.15 -44.25
N ARG A 173 -7.56 19.46 -44.14
CA ARG A 173 -8.30 20.34 -43.22
C ARG A 173 -9.79 20.42 -43.55
N SER A 174 -10.18 20.25 -44.82
CA SER A 174 -11.58 20.36 -45.24
C SER A 174 -12.43 19.18 -44.78
N THR A 175 -11.85 17.99 -44.72
CA THR A 175 -12.49 16.76 -44.23
C THR A 175 -12.11 16.44 -42.79
N SER A 176 -11.10 17.14 -42.24
CA SER A 176 -10.51 16.87 -40.93
C SER A 176 -10.11 15.41 -40.77
N ALA A 177 -9.45 14.83 -41.78
CA ALA A 177 -9.02 13.43 -41.81
C ALA A 177 -7.74 13.24 -42.64
N PHE A 178 -7.04 12.12 -42.43
CA PHE A 178 -5.88 11.75 -43.26
C PHE A 178 -6.31 11.05 -44.56
N HIS A 179 -5.75 11.49 -45.68
CA HIS A 179 -5.94 10.86 -47.00
C HIS A 179 -4.62 10.38 -47.57
N HIS A 180 -4.69 9.37 -48.44
CA HIS A 180 -3.53 8.88 -49.17
C HIS A 180 -2.87 10.04 -49.93
N PHE A 181 -1.56 10.20 -49.74
CA PHE A 181 -0.76 11.23 -50.40
C PHE A 181 0.26 10.61 -51.35
N GLN A 182 1.05 9.66 -50.86
CA GLN A 182 2.11 9.02 -51.65
C GLN A 182 2.33 7.58 -51.21
N THR A 183 2.57 6.69 -52.18
CA THR A 183 3.03 5.32 -51.90
C THR A 183 4.55 5.24 -52.04
N VAL A 184 5.19 4.53 -51.12
CA VAL A 184 6.62 4.21 -51.15
C VAL A 184 6.77 2.69 -51.28
N PRO A 185 7.51 2.20 -52.29
CA PRO A 185 7.74 0.78 -52.47
C PRO A 185 8.23 0.13 -51.17
N SER A 186 7.60 -0.97 -50.78
CA SER A 186 7.92 -1.74 -49.59
C SER A 186 7.68 -3.22 -49.87
N ALA A 187 8.50 -4.09 -49.29
CA ALA A 187 8.20 -5.51 -49.18
C ALA A 187 8.03 -5.94 -47.72
N TRP A 188 8.67 -5.21 -46.79
CA TRP A 188 8.62 -5.47 -45.36
C TRP A 188 9.12 -4.26 -44.57
N GLY A 189 8.33 -3.18 -44.57
CA GLY A 189 8.66 -1.90 -43.92
C GLY A 189 8.71 -1.97 -42.40
N TYR A 190 9.62 -1.22 -41.78
CA TYR A 190 9.81 -1.22 -40.32
C TYR A 190 9.81 0.17 -39.67
N ASN A 191 10.41 1.19 -40.27
CA ASN A 191 10.58 2.47 -39.59
C ASN A 191 10.65 3.67 -40.53
N TRP A 192 10.17 4.80 -40.03
CA TRP A 192 10.21 6.12 -40.63
C TRP A 192 10.88 7.13 -39.68
N LEU A 193 11.76 7.97 -40.24
CA LEU A 193 12.32 9.13 -39.54
C LEU A 193 12.29 10.36 -40.46
N HIS A 194 11.66 11.42 -39.98
CA HIS A 194 11.71 12.74 -40.61
C HIS A 194 12.83 13.61 -40.02
N PHE A 195 13.54 14.34 -40.87
CA PHE A 195 14.50 15.35 -40.44
C PHE A 195 14.73 16.41 -41.52
N SER A 196 15.07 17.63 -41.11
CA SER A 196 15.44 18.73 -41.99
C SER A 196 16.94 18.93 -41.93
N LEU A 197 17.59 19.08 -43.09
CA LEU A 197 19.03 19.31 -43.18
C LEU A 197 19.38 20.12 -44.43
N ALA A 198 20.25 21.11 -44.28
CA ALA A 198 20.72 21.95 -45.39
C ALA A 198 19.58 22.58 -46.23
N GLY A 199 18.47 22.96 -45.58
CA GLY A 199 17.31 23.57 -46.22
C GLY A 199 16.41 22.59 -47.00
N HIS A 200 16.61 21.28 -46.83
CA HIS A 200 15.78 20.24 -47.43
C HIS A 200 15.10 19.39 -46.35
N GLU A 201 13.92 18.88 -46.68
CA GLU A 201 13.18 17.91 -45.85
C GLU A 201 13.46 16.50 -46.35
N PHE A 202 13.75 15.59 -45.40
CA PHE A 202 14.08 14.20 -45.70
C PHE A 202 13.20 13.22 -44.91
N LEU A 203 12.96 12.04 -45.51
CA LEU A 203 12.40 10.87 -44.85
C LEU A 203 13.36 9.69 -45.01
N ALA A 204 13.93 9.21 -43.91
CA ALA A 204 14.60 7.91 -43.91
C ALA A 204 13.58 6.80 -43.70
N TYR A 205 13.69 5.74 -44.49
CA TYR A 205 12.78 4.61 -44.53
C TYR A 205 13.53 3.28 -44.41
N ALA A 206 13.16 2.49 -43.41
CA ALA A 206 13.78 1.19 -43.14
C ALA A 206 12.90 0.07 -43.67
N ASP A 207 13.48 -0.81 -44.46
CA ASP A 207 12.84 -2.04 -44.94
C ASP A 207 13.74 -3.23 -44.58
N HIS A 208 13.10 -4.33 -44.17
CA HIS A 208 13.78 -5.57 -43.81
C HIS A 208 14.26 -6.34 -45.03
N LYS A 209 13.54 -6.25 -46.14
CA LYS A 209 13.73 -7.11 -47.32
C LYS A 209 14.25 -6.33 -48.52
N MET A 210 13.81 -5.09 -48.69
CA MET A 210 14.34 -4.18 -49.69
C MET A 210 15.43 -3.28 -49.10
N PRO A 211 16.26 -2.64 -49.94
CA PRO A 211 17.21 -1.65 -49.46
C PRO A 211 16.49 -0.51 -48.72
N SER A 212 17.03 -0.11 -47.57
CA SER A 212 16.56 1.07 -46.85
C SER A 212 17.00 2.34 -47.58
N ILE A 213 16.18 3.37 -47.57
CA ILE A 213 16.37 4.57 -48.42
C ILE A 213 16.18 5.86 -47.64
N ILE A 214 16.73 6.94 -48.16
CA ILE A 214 16.42 8.32 -47.81
C ILE A 214 15.67 8.90 -48.99
N LEU A 215 14.54 9.53 -48.71
CA LEU A 215 13.78 10.34 -49.64
C LEU A 215 14.02 11.82 -49.35
N ARG A 216 14.03 12.67 -50.38
CA ARG A 216 14.11 14.12 -50.27
C ARG A 216 12.85 14.75 -50.85
N TRP A 217 12.34 15.77 -50.18
CA TRP A 217 11.21 16.55 -50.66
C TRP A 217 11.60 17.40 -51.87
N GLU A 218 10.94 17.14 -53.00
CA GLU A 218 11.15 17.82 -54.28
C GLU A 218 9.85 17.83 -55.08
N GLU A 219 9.57 18.95 -55.75
CA GLU A 219 8.43 19.04 -56.69
C GLU A 219 7.09 18.59 -56.09
N GLY A 220 6.91 18.83 -54.78
CA GLY A 220 5.67 18.50 -54.08
C GLY A 220 5.53 17.05 -53.64
N HIS A 221 6.57 16.21 -53.74
CA HIS A 221 6.58 14.80 -53.32
C HIS A 221 7.93 14.40 -52.69
N PHE A 222 7.99 13.22 -52.06
CA PHE A 222 9.24 12.64 -51.53
C PHE A 222 9.89 11.74 -52.58
N ASN A 223 10.96 12.20 -53.21
CA ASN A 223 11.69 11.45 -54.23
C ASN A 223 12.86 10.68 -53.62
N HIS A 224 13.25 9.55 -54.23
CA HIS A 224 14.45 8.81 -53.81
C HIS A 224 15.69 9.72 -53.90
N PHE A 225 16.45 9.77 -52.81
CA PHE A 225 17.66 10.57 -52.70
C PHE A 225 18.89 9.68 -52.53
N GLN A 226 18.83 8.71 -51.64
CA GLN A 226 19.96 7.83 -51.35
C GLN A 226 19.50 6.44 -50.89
N THR A 227 20.21 5.40 -51.29
CA THR A 227 20.08 4.05 -50.70
C THR A 227 21.14 3.85 -49.61
N LEU A 228 20.75 3.24 -48.49
CA LEU A 228 21.59 2.98 -47.33
C LEU A 228 21.86 1.49 -47.15
N GLY A 229 23.06 1.16 -46.67
CA GLY A 229 23.49 -0.22 -46.49
C GLY A 229 23.79 -0.95 -47.81
N ASP A 230 23.90 -2.26 -47.73
CA ASP A 230 23.98 -3.16 -48.89
C ASP A 230 22.74 -4.08 -48.94
N GLU A 231 22.68 -5.01 -49.89
CA GLU A 231 21.55 -5.93 -50.07
C GLU A 231 21.34 -6.92 -48.90
N LEU A 232 22.31 -7.03 -47.99
CA LEU A 232 22.23 -7.90 -46.80
C LEU A 232 21.77 -7.14 -45.54
N THR A 233 21.68 -5.81 -45.61
CA THR A 233 21.24 -5.00 -44.47
C THR A 233 19.76 -5.22 -44.18
N LEU A 234 19.46 -5.70 -42.96
CA LEU A 234 18.09 -5.89 -42.48
C LEU A 234 17.69 -4.68 -41.62
N GLY A 235 17.28 -3.60 -42.29
CA GLY A 235 17.00 -2.31 -41.67
C GLY A 235 15.93 -2.38 -40.58
N ARG A 236 16.12 -1.61 -39.51
CA ARG A 236 15.14 -1.54 -38.41
C ARG A 236 14.69 -0.14 -38.02
N ALA A 237 15.63 0.76 -37.73
CA ALA A 237 15.29 2.07 -37.19
C ALA A 237 16.37 3.09 -37.46
N PHE A 238 15.99 4.36 -37.44
CA PHE A 238 16.92 5.48 -37.57
C PHE A 238 16.88 6.42 -36.37
N CYS A 239 17.98 7.12 -36.14
CA CYS A 239 18.05 8.28 -35.26
C CYS A 239 18.92 9.35 -35.90
N PHE A 240 18.37 10.56 -36.07
CA PHE A 240 19.10 11.71 -36.60
C PHE A 240 19.69 12.51 -35.44
N ILE A 241 20.98 12.81 -35.53
CA ILE A 241 21.74 13.44 -34.45
C ILE A 241 22.37 14.69 -35.04
N GLU A 242 21.90 15.86 -34.61
CA GLU A 242 22.48 17.14 -34.99
C GLU A 242 23.25 17.73 -33.80
N THR A 243 24.52 17.99 -34.04
CA THR A 243 25.43 18.71 -33.14
C THR A 243 25.76 20.06 -33.76
N LYS A 244 26.45 20.93 -33.03
CA LYS A 244 26.87 22.24 -33.55
C LYS A 244 27.72 22.14 -34.81
N ASP A 245 28.52 21.09 -34.92
CA ASP A 245 29.54 20.97 -35.97
C ASP A 245 29.16 19.96 -37.06
N GLU A 246 28.27 19.00 -36.77
CA GLU A 246 27.98 17.87 -37.66
C GLU A 246 26.56 17.32 -37.53
N ALA A 247 26.07 16.73 -38.64
CA ALA A 247 24.84 15.96 -38.71
C ALA A 247 25.14 14.48 -38.97
N LEU A 248 24.63 13.60 -38.10
CA LEU A 248 24.79 12.15 -38.19
C LEU A 248 23.42 11.47 -38.34
N LEU A 249 23.44 10.29 -38.98
CA LEU A 249 22.28 9.40 -39.07
C LEU A 249 22.69 8.02 -38.57
N ALA A 250 22.19 7.63 -37.40
CA ALA A 250 22.34 6.28 -36.87
C ALA A 250 21.29 5.37 -37.53
N PHE A 251 21.72 4.18 -37.96
CA PHE A 251 20.88 3.20 -38.64
C PHE A 251 21.03 1.82 -37.98
N ALA A 252 19.95 1.34 -37.37
CA ALA A 252 19.89 0.03 -36.74
C ALA A 252 19.71 -1.08 -37.78
N ASN A 253 20.51 -2.12 -37.63
CA ASN A 253 20.48 -3.32 -38.45
C ASN A 253 20.32 -4.54 -37.54
N ILE A 254 19.27 -5.34 -37.76
CA ILE A 254 19.07 -6.54 -36.94
C ILE A 254 20.01 -7.68 -37.35
N GLY A 255 20.39 -7.73 -38.64
CA GLY A 255 21.11 -8.86 -39.23
C GLY A 255 22.62 -8.79 -39.04
N GLY A 256 23.13 -7.65 -38.58
CA GLY A 256 24.56 -7.37 -38.46
C GLY A 256 24.80 -6.05 -37.74
N ASP A 257 25.91 -5.39 -38.07
CA ASP A 257 26.32 -4.16 -37.40
C ASP A 257 25.38 -2.98 -37.72
N SER A 258 25.04 -2.21 -36.69
CA SER A 258 24.43 -0.89 -36.84
C SER A 258 25.45 0.10 -37.41
N LEU A 259 24.98 1.02 -38.26
CA LEU A 259 25.82 1.94 -39.04
C LEU A 259 25.56 3.37 -38.62
N ILE A 260 26.62 4.15 -38.43
CA ILE A 260 26.53 5.60 -38.19
C ILE A 260 27.04 6.31 -39.42
N TYR A 261 26.19 7.12 -40.03
CA TYR A 261 26.52 7.96 -41.17
C TYR A 261 26.80 9.39 -40.73
N TYR A 262 27.63 10.10 -41.47
CA TYR A 262 27.79 11.55 -41.38
C TYR A 262 27.40 12.22 -42.69
N TRP A 263 26.92 13.44 -42.61
CA TRP A 263 26.65 14.27 -43.78
C TRP A 263 27.94 14.89 -44.33
N ASP A 264 28.28 14.63 -45.60
CA ASP A 264 29.49 15.16 -46.25
C ASP A 264 29.26 16.50 -47.00
N GLY A 265 28.04 17.07 -46.88
CA GLY A 265 27.61 18.23 -47.65
C GLY A 265 26.72 17.90 -48.86
N ALA A 266 26.75 16.65 -49.33
CA ALA A 266 25.99 16.20 -50.49
C ALA A 266 25.18 14.91 -50.24
N LYS A 267 25.67 13.99 -49.40
CA LYS A 267 25.03 12.72 -49.06
C LYS A 267 25.52 12.19 -47.72
N PHE A 268 24.88 11.14 -47.21
CA PHE A 268 25.32 10.44 -46.01
C PHE A 268 26.41 9.42 -46.33
N GLN A 269 27.53 9.44 -45.59
CA GLN A 269 28.65 8.51 -45.74
C GLN A 269 28.87 7.75 -44.44
N ILE A 270 29.20 6.46 -44.52
CA ILE A 270 29.45 5.65 -43.31
C ILE A 270 30.68 6.21 -42.60
N ARG A 271 30.52 6.52 -41.31
CA ARG A 271 31.58 6.95 -40.40
C ARG A 271 32.02 5.84 -39.47
N GLN A 272 31.07 5.15 -38.87
CA GLN A 272 31.31 4.19 -37.80
C GLN A 272 30.41 2.97 -37.99
N ARG A 273 30.93 1.80 -37.61
CA ARG A 273 30.17 0.55 -37.47
C ARG A 273 30.19 0.15 -36.01
N LEU A 274 29.02 -0.16 -35.44
CA LEU A 274 28.91 -0.69 -34.09
C LEU A 274 28.90 -2.22 -34.17
N LEU A 275 29.97 -2.86 -33.67
CA LEU A 275 30.19 -4.31 -33.75
C LEU A 275 29.32 -5.09 -32.74
N GLU A 276 28.03 -4.81 -32.72
CA GLU A 276 27.03 -5.32 -31.79
C GLU A 276 25.74 -5.70 -32.54
N PRO A 277 25.64 -6.92 -33.10
CA PRO A 277 24.54 -7.29 -33.98
C PRO A 277 23.19 -7.34 -33.26
N GLY A 278 22.10 -7.21 -34.02
CA GLY A 278 20.74 -7.29 -33.47
C GLY A 278 20.13 -5.95 -33.11
N GLY A 279 20.64 -4.84 -33.68
CA GLY A 279 20.10 -3.50 -33.46
C GLY A 279 18.64 -3.40 -33.87
N ARG A 280 17.83 -2.74 -33.03
CA ARG A 280 16.38 -2.66 -33.22
C ARG A 280 15.83 -1.24 -33.17
N GLU A 281 16.20 -0.45 -32.17
CA GLU A 281 15.68 0.90 -31.96
C GLU A 281 16.71 1.84 -31.31
N TRP A 282 16.43 3.14 -31.37
CA TRP A 282 17.28 4.21 -30.85
C TRP A 282 16.49 5.26 -30.08
N ALA A 283 17.09 5.87 -29.05
CA ALA A 283 16.61 7.11 -28.46
C ALA A 283 17.72 8.14 -28.33
N LEU A 284 17.49 9.33 -28.86
CA LEU A 284 18.33 10.51 -28.64
C LEU A 284 17.88 11.22 -27.37
N PHE A 285 18.83 11.60 -26.50
CA PHE A 285 18.55 12.46 -25.35
C PHE A 285 19.75 13.34 -25.01
N ARG A 286 19.50 14.40 -24.25
CA ARG A 286 20.53 15.35 -23.81
C ARG A 286 20.52 15.47 -22.29
N GLN A 287 21.69 15.64 -21.70
CA GLN A 287 21.85 15.98 -20.29
C GLN A 287 22.93 17.04 -20.15
N GLY A 288 22.53 18.24 -19.74
CA GLY A 288 23.39 19.43 -19.87
C GLY A 288 23.72 19.70 -21.34
N ASP A 289 24.98 19.96 -21.64
CA ASP A 289 25.48 20.23 -23.00
C ASP A 289 25.87 18.95 -23.76
N GLU A 290 25.80 17.77 -23.13
CA GLU A 290 26.16 16.50 -23.75
C GLU A 290 24.96 15.85 -24.45
N THR A 291 25.23 15.21 -25.60
CA THR A 291 24.24 14.45 -26.38
C THR A 291 24.54 12.96 -26.28
N PHE A 292 23.49 12.17 -26.03
CA PHE A 292 23.57 10.73 -25.83
C PHE A 292 22.57 10.00 -26.73
N VAL A 293 22.88 8.75 -27.02
CA VAL A 293 22.02 7.85 -27.79
C VAL A 293 21.94 6.50 -27.10
N ALA A 294 20.74 6.06 -26.75
CA ALA A 294 20.49 4.68 -26.36
C ALA A 294 20.25 3.82 -27.60
N HIS A 295 20.84 2.62 -27.63
CA HIS A 295 20.71 1.64 -28.72
C HIS A 295 20.18 0.33 -28.17
N ILE A 296 19.00 -0.07 -28.62
CA ILE A 296 18.33 -1.30 -28.19
C ILE A 296 18.64 -2.44 -29.14
N ARG A 297 18.93 -3.60 -28.55
CA ARG A 297 19.18 -4.85 -29.28
C ARG A 297 18.10 -5.88 -28.98
N PHE A 298 17.48 -6.39 -30.03
CA PHE A 298 16.33 -7.29 -29.93
C PHE A 298 16.74 -8.75 -29.83
N ILE A 299 17.27 -9.31 -30.91
CA ILE A 299 17.70 -10.71 -30.98
C ILE A 299 18.97 -10.84 -31.79
N THR A 300 19.71 -11.91 -31.53
CA THR A 300 20.71 -12.44 -32.46
C THR A 300 20.32 -13.85 -32.90
N GLY A 301 20.91 -14.34 -33.98
CA GLY A 301 20.55 -15.63 -34.56
C GLY A 301 19.36 -15.55 -35.52
N ASN A 302 18.60 -16.65 -35.63
CA ASN A 302 17.46 -16.77 -36.54
C ASN A 302 16.14 -16.65 -35.77
N PRO A 303 15.07 -16.02 -36.30
CA PRO A 303 13.75 -15.98 -35.69
C PRO A 303 13.13 -17.32 -35.23
N HIS A 304 13.58 -18.47 -35.75
CA HIS A 304 13.13 -19.78 -35.27
C HIS A 304 13.88 -20.29 -34.04
N ALA A 305 15.05 -19.71 -33.74
CA ALA A 305 15.89 -20.00 -32.58
C ALA A 305 16.62 -18.73 -32.12
N PRO A 306 15.90 -17.68 -31.69
CA PRO A 306 16.49 -16.41 -31.34
C PRO A 306 17.22 -16.49 -29.99
N HIS A 307 18.29 -15.71 -29.87
CA HIS A 307 18.90 -15.38 -28.58
C HIS A 307 18.46 -13.98 -28.16
N THR A 308 17.63 -13.90 -27.11
CA THR A 308 16.91 -12.69 -26.67
C THR A 308 17.61 -11.93 -25.55
N ALA A 309 18.39 -12.60 -24.69
CA ALA A 309 19.09 -11.98 -23.58
C ALA A 309 20.36 -11.27 -24.05
N LEU A 310 20.26 -9.98 -24.40
CA LEU A 310 21.36 -9.19 -24.96
C LEU A 310 21.79 -8.06 -24.01
N GLN A 311 22.90 -7.41 -24.36
CA GLN A 311 23.32 -6.14 -23.75
C GLN A 311 23.02 -5.01 -24.74
N SER A 312 22.15 -4.09 -24.34
CA SER A 312 21.90 -2.82 -25.01
C SER A 312 22.84 -1.75 -24.46
N SER A 313 23.05 -0.67 -25.20
CA SER A 313 24.17 0.24 -24.95
C SER A 313 23.72 1.70 -24.99
N ILE A 314 24.31 2.54 -24.13
CA ILE A 314 24.21 4.00 -24.21
C ILE A 314 25.55 4.53 -24.71
N TYR A 315 25.47 5.42 -25.68
CA TYR A 315 26.59 6.09 -26.30
C TYR A 315 26.53 7.58 -26.01
N ARG A 316 27.69 8.18 -25.79
CA ARG A 316 27.87 9.63 -25.88
C ARG A 316 28.30 10.00 -27.29
N VAL A 317 27.74 11.06 -27.83
CA VAL A 317 28.20 11.65 -29.10
C VAL A 317 29.43 12.51 -28.80
N ASP A 318 30.58 12.11 -29.34
CA ASP A 318 31.86 12.78 -29.12
C ASP A 318 32.63 12.86 -30.44
N ALA A 319 32.98 14.07 -30.87
CA ALA A 319 33.66 14.36 -32.14
C ALA A 319 33.09 13.59 -33.34
N GLY A 320 31.76 13.53 -33.46
CA GLY A 320 31.10 12.86 -34.58
C GLY A 320 31.04 11.34 -34.52
N GLN A 321 31.40 10.74 -33.37
CA GLN A 321 31.37 9.30 -33.14
C GLN A 321 30.50 8.96 -31.93
N LEU A 322 29.98 7.74 -31.89
CA LEU A 322 29.30 7.17 -30.74
C LEU A 322 30.30 6.42 -29.86
N VAL A 323 30.58 6.97 -28.68
CA VAL A 323 31.49 6.38 -27.69
C VAL A 323 30.65 5.70 -26.60
N PRO A 324 30.80 4.38 -26.37
CA PRO A 324 29.98 3.67 -25.39
C PRO A 324 30.27 4.14 -23.96
N ILE A 325 29.21 4.49 -23.23
CA ILE A 325 29.28 4.98 -21.84
C ILE A 325 28.41 4.19 -20.86
N ALA A 326 27.56 3.27 -21.32
CA ALA A 326 26.91 2.31 -20.44
C ALA A 326 26.45 1.12 -21.26
N SER A 327 26.31 -0.03 -20.61
CA SER A 327 25.60 -1.18 -21.15
C SER A 327 24.63 -1.71 -20.11
N PHE A 328 23.49 -2.21 -20.54
CA PHE A 328 22.46 -2.76 -19.66
C PHE A 328 21.79 -3.99 -20.30
N PRO A 329 21.38 -4.97 -19.48
CA PRO A 329 20.69 -6.16 -19.98
C PRO A 329 19.31 -5.81 -20.52
N THR A 330 18.93 -6.48 -21.60
CA THR A 330 17.58 -6.45 -22.17
C THR A 330 17.16 -7.87 -22.57
N LEU A 331 15.91 -8.24 -22.33
CA LEU A 331 15.31 -9.50 -22.76
C LEU A 331 14.39 -9.23 -23.94
N GLY A 332 14.90 -9.47 -25.15
CA GLY A 332 14.15 -9.19 -26.37
C GLY A 332 13.77 -7.71 -26.44
N GLY A 333 14.73 -6.81 -26.18
CA GLY A 333 14.48 -5.37 -26.16
C GLY A 333 14.00 -4.88 -27.53
N THR A 334 12.85 -4.21 -27.57
CA THR A 334 12.26 -3.77 -28.84
C THR A 334 12.30 -2.27 -29.05
N ASP A 335 12.25 -1.48 -27.97
CA ASP A 335 12.19 -0.03 -28.08
C ASP A 335 12.79 0.67 -26.86
N VAL A 336 13.18 1.93 -27.05
CA VAL A 336 13.58 2.86 -26.01
C VAL A 336 13.06 4.25 -26.33
N THR A 337 12.61 4.95 -25.29
CA THR A 337 12.34 6.39 -25.38
C THR A 337 12.86 7.11 -24.14
N ALA A 338 13.19 8.38 -24.29
CA ALA A 338 13.69 9.21 -23.21
C ALA A 338 12.65 10.28 -22.83
N ILE A 339 12.37 10.40 -21.54
CA ILE A 339 11.52 11.45 -20.97
C ILE A 339 12.33 12.30 -19.99
N THR A 340 11.91 13.55 -19.81
CA THR A 340 12.49 14.42 -18.79
C THR A 340 11.50 14.57 -17.64
N VAL A 341 11.93 14.16 -16.45
CA VAL A 341 11.13 14.25 -15.22
C VAL A 341 11.93 15.09 -14.23
N ASN A 342 11.39 16.25 -13.83
CA ASN A 342 12.08 17.23 -12.97
C ASN A 342 13.49 17.64 -13.44
N GLY A 343 13.72 17.68 -14.75
CA GLY A 343 15.05 17.99 -15.30
C GLY A 343 16.04 16.82 -15.28
N GLU A 344 15.63 15.64 -14.82
CA GLU A 344 16.39 14.40 -14.94
C GLU A 344 15.92 13.58 -16.15
N THR A 345 16.85 12.94 -16.85
CA THR A 345 16.53 12.05 -17.97
C THR A 345 16.17 10.66 -17.47
N TRP A 346 15.04 10.15 -17.92
CA TRP A 346 14.58 8.80 -17.64
C TRP A 346 14.41 8.06 -18.97
N LEU A 347 14.78 6.78 -19.01
CA LEU A 347 14.67 5.91 -20.17
C LEU A 347 13.59 4.86 -19.92
N VAL A 348 12.61 4.77 -20.81
CA VAL A 348 11.62 3.70 -20.84
C VAL A 348 12.10 2.65 -21.83
N ILE A 349 12.27 1.41 -21.39
CA ILE A 349 12.80 0.29 -22.15
C ILE A 349 11.70 -0.76 -22.31
N CYS A 350 11.30 -1.04 -23.56
CA CYS A 350 10.32 -2.09 -23.85
C CYS A 350 11.00 -3.44 -24.01
N GLU A 351 10.54 -4.42 -23.25
CA GLU A 351 11.01 -5.81 -23.31
C GLU A 351 9.90 -6.71 -23.82
N SER A 352 10.25 -7.57 -24.78
CA SER A 352 9.25 -8.32 -25.54
C SER A 352 9.29 -9.82 -25.28
N LEU A 353 10.47 -10.37 -24.97
CA LEU A 353 10.67 -11.81 -24.87
C LEU A 353 11.70 -12.15 -23.82
N ASP A 354 11.34 -13.03 -22.89
CA ASP A 354 12.32 -13.58 -21.95
C ASP A 354 13.35 -14.49 -22.65
N LYS A 355 14.29 -15.05 -21.88
CA LYS A 355 15.33 -15.96 -22.39
C LYS A 355 14.76 -17.26 -22.99
N ASP A 356 13.55 -17.66 -22.58
CA ASP A 356 12.86 -18.87 -22.99
C ASP A 356 11.76 -18.59 -24.03
N GLN A 357 11.77 -17.37 -24.61
CA GLN A 357 10.86 -16.87 -25.65
C GLN A 357 9.39 -16.78 -25.20
N GLN A 358 9.15 -16.47 -23.93
CA GLN A 358 7.85 -16.10 -23.39
C GLN A 358 7.60 -14.60 -23.51
N PHE A 359 6.36 -14.21 -23.78
CA PHE A 359 5.98 -12.80 -23.92
C PHE A 359 5.86 -12.08 -22.59
N ARG A 360 5.54 -12.79 -21.50
CA ARG A 360 5.40 -12.17 -20.18
C ARG A 360 6.76 -11.77 -19.60
N VAL A 361 7.18 -10.56 -19.94
CA VAL A 361 8.34 -9.87 -19.39
C VAL A 361 7.97 -8.42 -19.12
N ASP A 362 8.42 -7.90 -17.98
CA ASP A 362 8.15 -6.53 -17.59
C ASP A 362 9.05 -5.57 -18.39
N SER A 363 8.49 -4.46 -18.83
CA SER A 363 9.24 -3.33 -19.40
C SER A 363 9.77 -2.46 -18.26
N HIS A 364 10.87 -1.76 -18.45
CA HIS A 364 11.57 -1.10 -17.35
C HIS A 364 11.73 0.40 -17.58
N ILE A 365 11.62 1.17 -16.49
CA ILE A 365 11.91 2.60 -16.47
C ILE A 365 13.18 2.81 -15.64
N TYR A 366 14.20 3.38 -16.26
CA TYR A 366 15.47 3.70 -15.61
C TYR A 366 15.66 5.20 -15.52
N ARG A 367 16.18 5.68 -14.39
CA ARG A 367 16.73 7.03 -14.27
C ARG A 367 18.18 7.02 -14.74
N PHE A 368 18.51 7.91 -15.68
CA PHE A 368 19.87 8.09 -16.16
C PHE A 368 20.60 9.10 -15.28
N LYS A 369 21.57 8.62 -14.49
CA LYS A 369 22.37 9.44 -13.59
C LYS A 369 23.69 9.82 -14.25
N SER A 370 23.92 11.12 -14.37
CA SER A 370 25.21 11.73 -14.73
C SER A 370 25.93 12.18 -13.45
N PRO A 371 27.27 12.27 -13.46
CA PRO A 371 28.07 12.79 -12.34
C PRO A 371 27.74 14.24 -11.93
N VAL A 372 26.85 14.96 -12.62
CA VAL A 372 26.54 16.38 -12.34
C VAL A 372 25.12 16.57 -11.81
N SER A 373 24.87 16.12 -10.57
CA SER A 373 23.88 16.73 -9.68
C SER A 373 24.20 16.36 -8.23
N GLY A 374 25.28 16.95 -7.70
CA GLY A 374 25.53 16.92 -6.26
C GLY A 374 24.35 17.56 -5.50
N PRO A 375 24.04 17.11 -4.28
CA PRO A 375 22.97 17.67 -3.47
C PRO A 375 23.18 19.18 -3.27
N LYS A 376 22.10 19.96 -3.36
CA LYS A 376 22.11 21.38 -3.02
C LYS A 376 22.08 21.54 -1.50
N ASP A 377 22.85 22.49 -0.95
CA ASP A 377 22.82 22.82 0.48
C ASP A 377 21.51 23.56 0.86
N VAL A 378 21.26 23.78 2.15
CA VAL A 378 20.04 24.43 2.69
C VAL A 378 19.78 25.85 2.12
N ARG A 379 20.79 26.48 1.50
CA ARG A 379 20.75 27.79 0.82
C ARG A 379 20.55 27.67 -0.70
N GLY A 380 20.48 26.46 -1.24
CA GLY A 380 20.26 26.22 -2.67
C GLY A 380 21.52 26.22 -3.53
N ASP A 381 22.71 26.36 -2.93
CA ASP A 381 23.99 26.29 -3.62
C ASP A 381 24.34 24.86 -3.99
N THR A 382 24.87 24.64 -5.20
CA THR A 382 25.47 23.36 -5.60
C THR A 382 26.68 23.07 -4.72
N VAL A 383 26.60 22.02 -3.90
CA VAL A 383 27.74 21.57 -3.11
C VAL A 383 28.75 20.94 -4.06
N TYR A 384 29.86 21.64 -4.31
CA TYR A 384 30.98 21.08 -5.06
C TYR A 384 31.56 19.90 -4.27
N GLN A 385 31.45 18.70 -4.84
CA GLN A 385 32.14 17.50 -4.37
C GLN A 385 33.32 17.24 -5.30
N ASN A 386 34.50 17.11 -4.71
CA ASN A 386 35.70 16.83 -5.50
C ASN A 386 35.64 15.39 -6.04
N PRO A 387 35.75 15.17 -7.36
CA PRO A 387 35.61 13.84 -7.97
C PRO A 387 36.62 12.81 -7.47
N GLU A 388 37.84 13.21 -7.12
CA GLU A 388 38.87 12.30 -6.61
C GLU A 388 38.53 11.80 -5.21
N PHE A 389 38.01 12.69 -4.35
CA PHE A 389 37.50 12.28 -3.04
C PHE A 389 36.25 11.42 -3.14
N LEU A 390 35.36 11.68 -4.11
CA LEU A 390 34.20 10.84 -4.36
C LEU A 390 34.60 9.46 -4.90
N SER A 391 35.55 9.40 -5.84
CA SER A 391 36.09 8.14 -6.35
C SER A 391 36.77 7.33 -5.26
N LEU A 392 37.58 7.99 -4.42
CA LEU A 392 38.19 7.36 -3.25
C LEU A 392 37.14 6.86 -2.24
N PHE A 393 36.08 7.64 -2.01
CA PHE A 393 34.96 7.26 -1.16
C PHE A 393 34.22 6.03 -1.73
N GLU A 394 33.90 6.05 -3.01
CA GLU A 394 33.21 4.96 -3.75
C GLU A 394 34.05 3.69 -3.89
N THR A 395 35.38 3.82 -3.84
CA THR A 395 36.30 2.69 -3.83
C THR A 395 36.08 1.82 -2.58
N TYR A 396 35.82 2.43 -1.42
CA TYR A 396 35.60 1.69 -0.18
C TYR A 396 34.13 1.44 0.16
N THR A 397 33.25 2.44 -0.04
CA THR A 397 31.84 2.41 0.37
C THR A 397 30.92 2.94 -0.74
N ALA A 398 29.61 2.98 -0.53
CA ALA A 398 28.59 3.60 -1.42
C ALA A 398 28.41 3.06 -2.86
N SER A 399 29.32 2.23 -3.39
CA SER A 399 29.16 1.58 -4.70
C SER A 399 28.95 0.06 -4.59
N GLN A 400 28.33 -0.58 -5.59
CA GLN A 400 28.14 -2.04 -5.64
C GLN A 400 29.46 -2.80 -5.90
N SER A 401 30.44 -2.14 -6.50
CA SER A 401 31.80 -2.66 -6.72
C SER A 401 32.78 -2.28 -5.61
N SER A 402 32.35 -1.49 -4.61
CA SER A 402 33.21 -1.05 -3.51
C SER A 402 33.83 -2.22 -2.74
N LEU A 403 35.02 -1.98 -2.17
CA LEU A 403 35.72 -2.96 -1.35
C LEU A 403 34.85 -3.48 -0.20
N GLY A 404 34.05 -2.62 0.43
CA GLY A 404 33.09 -3.01 1.47
C GLY A 404 32.02 -3.98 0.96
N THR A 405 31.43 -3.72 -0.22
CA THR A 405 30.44 -4.61 -0.84
C THR A 405 31.07 -5.93 -1.29
N GLN A 406 32.25 -5.89 -1.91
CA GLN A 406 32.96 -7.09 -2.36
C GLN A 406 33.36 -7.99 -1.17
N LEU A 407 33.83 -7.40 -0.07
CA LEU A 407 34.10 -8.12 1.17
C LEU A 407 32.85 -8.85 1.67
N ALA A 408 31.70 -8.17 1.72
CA ALA A 408 30.44 -8.79 2.12
C ALA A 408 29.99 -9.93 1.19
N ASN A 409 30.20 -9.79 -0.12
CA ASN A 409 29.87 -10.82 -1.11
C ASN A 409 30.77 -12.05 -0.97
N VAL A 410 32.08 -11.87 -0.85
CA VAL A 410 33.05 -12.96 -0.63
C VAL A 410 32.69 -13.71 0.66
N MET A 411 32.36 -12.99 1.73
CA MET A 411 31.93 -13.60 2.99
C MET A 411 30.61 -14.34 2.86
N SER A 412 29.68 -13.86 2.03
CA SER A 412 28.37 -14.51 1.82
C SER A 412 28.46 -15.90 1.19
N SER A 413 29.43 -16.14 0.31
CA SER A 413 29.66 -17.48 -0.26
C SER A 413 30.02 -18.52 0.81
N LYS A 414 30.73 -18.11 1.88
CA LYS A 414 31.16 -19.01 2.96
C LYS A 414 30.03 -19.41 3.90
N THR A 415 28.95 -18.64 3.93
CA THR A 415 27.81 -18.85 4.85
C THR A 415 26.54 -19.29 4.13
N ALA A 416 26.61 -19.59 2.83
CA ALA A 416 25.46 -20.01 2.04
C ALA A 416 24.77 -21.28 2.61
N SER A 417 25.56 -22.20 3.17
CA SER A 417 25.05 -23.42 3.82
C SER A 417 24.75 -23.27 5.31
N TYR A 418 25.00 -22.10 5.91
CA TYR A 418 24.82 -21.91 7.35
C TYR A 418 23.34 -21.72 7.70
N PRO A 419 22.88 -22.21 8.85
CA PRO A 419 21.51 -22.00 9.29
C PRO A 419 21.27 -20.51 9.59
N LEU A 420 20.14 -19.98 9.13
CA LEU A 420 19.68 -18.62 9.43
C LEU A 420 18.34 -18.69 10.17
N LEU A 421 18.28 -18.05 11.35
CA LEU A 421 17.05 -17.84 12.10
C LEU A 421 16.69 -16.36 12.04
N ALA A 422 15.53 -16.05 11.46
CA ALA A 422 14.96 -14.71 11.45
C ALA A 422 13.78 -14.64 12.42
N ALA A 423 13.64 -13.54 13.15
CA ALA A 423 12.51 -13.31 14.05
C ALA A 423 11.83 -11.98 13.70
N THR A 424 10.51 -12.00 13.57
CA THR A 424 9.66 -10.81 13.38
C THR A 424 8.95 -10.47 14.68
N SER A 425 7.98 -9.56 14.64
CA SER A 425 7.17 -9.16 15.80
C SER A 425 6.23 -10.26 16.30
N SER A 426 6.04 -11.30 15.49
CA SER A 426 5.05 -12.35 15.73
C SER A 426 5.44 -13.75 15.27
N SER A 427 6.49 -13.91 14.47
CA SER A 427 6.92 -15.21 13.94
C SER A 427 8.43 -15.43 13.98
N PHE A 428 8.84 -16.69 14.09
CA PHE A 428 10.21 -17.15 13.84
C PHE A 428 10.26 -17.88 12.51
N ILE A 429 11.33 -17.67 11.74
CA ILE A 429 11.54 -18.26 10.42
C ILE A 429 12.92 -18.88 10.42
N PHE A 430 13.00 -20.16 10.08
CA PHE A 430 14.24 -20.91 10.01
C PHE A 430 14.55 -21.27 8.56
N TYR A 431 15.72 -20.87 8.12
CA TYR A 431 16.30 -21.18 6.82
C TYR A 431 17.47 -22.14 7.04
N PRO A 432 17.36 -23.42 6.64
CA PRO A 432 18.43 -24.39 6.86
C PRO A 432 19.69 -24.09 6.04
N GLY A 433 19.58 -23.35 4.93
CA GLY A 433 20.67 -23.08 3.99
C GLY A 433 20.97 -24.24 3.04
N GLY A 434 21.70 -23.93 1.96
CA GLY A 434 22.00 -24.89 0.89
C GLY A 434 20.76 -25.29 0.07
N ASP A 435 19.92 -24.31 -0.29
CA ASP A 435 18.70 -24.46 -1.10
C ASP A 435 17.62 -25.39 -0.52
N ARG A 436 17.66 -25.63 0.80
CA ARG A 436 16.64 -26.38 1.54
C ARG A 436 15.47 -25.49 1.93
N ASP A 437 14.28 -26.06 1.98
CA ASP A 437 13.05 -25.34 2.27
C ASP A 437 13.04 -24.69 3.67
N PRO A 438 12.54 -23.44 3.77
CA PRO A 438 12.36 -22.78 5.05
C PRO A 438 11.20 -23.36 5.84
N SER A 439 11.20 -23.11 7.15
CA SER A 439 10.07 -23.36 8.04
C SER A 439 9.81 -22.16 8.93
N TYR A 440 8.62 -22.07 9.52
CA TYR A 440 8.30 -20.98 10.44
C TYR A 440 7.31 -21.42 11.52
N ILE A 441 7.28 -20.66 12.62
CA ILE A 441 6.25 -20.74 13.66
C ILE A 441 5.80 -19.34 14.06
N SER A 442 4.51 -19.17 14.33
CA SER A 442 3.98 -17.95 14.97
C SER A 442 4.08 -18.09 16.49
N PHE A 443 4.38 -17.00 17.22
CA PHE A 443 4.45 -17.00 18.69
C PHE A 443 3.61 -15.90 19.38
N ARG A 444 2.98 -14.97 18.63
CA ARG A 444 2.15 -13.88 19.19
C ARG A 444 0.66 -13.90 18.80
N ARG A 445 0.27 -13.35 17.63
CA ARG A 445 -1.12 -12.94 17.33
C ARG A 445 -2.11 -14.08 17.05
N SER A 446 -1.65 -15.21 16.53
CA SER A 446 -2.49 -16.36 16.15
C SER A 446 -2.44 -17.53 17.15
N ASN A 447 -1.81 -17.36 18.31
CA ASN A 447 -1.54 -18.47 19.23
C ASN A 447 -2.57 -18.60 20.34
N ARG A 448 -2.84 -19.86 20.68
CA ARG A 448 -3.79 -20.25 21.72
C ARG A 448 -3.32 -19.74 23.08
N GLY A 449 -4.23 -19.20 23.89
CA GLY A 449 -3.96 -18.76 25.25
C GLY A 449 -3.26 -17.39 25.38
N PHE A 450 -2.64 -16.88 24.31
CA PHE A 450 -1.96 -15.57 24.36
C PHE A 450 -2.94 -14.42 24.60
N LYS A 451 -4.03 -14.36 23.83
CA LYS A 451 -5.01 -13.26 23.92
C LYS A 451 -5.75 -13.30 25.24
N GLU A 452 -6.05 -14.50 25.71
CA GLU A 452 -6.75 -14.78 26.95
C GLU A 452 -5.90 -14.33 28.16
N LEU A 453 -4.64 -14.75 28.25
CA LEU A 453 -3.75 -14.31 29.34
C LEU A 453 -3.42 -12.81 29.24
N ALA A 454 -3.23 -12.28 28.03
CA ALA A 454 -2.99 -10.85 27.84
C ALA A 454 -4.19 -10.02 28.31
N ALA A 455 -5.42 -10.43 28.02
CA ALA A 455 -6.62 -9.73 28.47
C ALA A 455 -6.67 -9.60 30.00
N ILE A 456 -6.30 -10.66 30.73
CA ILE A 456 -6.25 -10.65 32.19
C ILE A 456 -5.11 -9.78 32.72
N SER A 457 -3.91 -9.90 32.16
CA SER A 457 -2.75 -9.08 32.57
C SER A 457 -2.98 -7.57 32.39
N HIS A 458 -3.81 -7.17 31.41
CA HIS A 458 -4.07 -5.76 31.10
C HIS A 458 -5.11 -5.11 32.01
N LEU A 459 -5.80 -5.85 32.89
CA LEU A 459 -6.74 -5.24 33.85
C LEU A 459 -6.02 -4.24 34.78
N GLY A 460 -4.80 -4.55 35.23
CA GLY A 460 -4.01 -3.64 36.06
C GLY A 460 -3.73 -2.27 35.39
N PRO A 461 -3.07 -2.25 34.22
CA PRO A 461 -2.89 -1.03 33.42
C PRO A 461 -4.20 -0.33 33.02
N ALA A 462 -5.28 -1.08 32.78
CA ALA A 462 -6.59 -0.49 32.48
C ALA A 462 -7.13 0.30 33.69
N LEU A 463 -7.07 -0.27 34.91
CA LEU A 463 -7.49 0.45 36.12
C LEU A 463 -6.59 1.67 36.41
N ALA A 464 -5.27 1.55 36.21
CA ALA A 464 -4.36 2.69 36.31
C ALA A 464 -4.68 3.79 35.29
N SER A 465 -5.15 3.41 34.09
CA SER A 465 -5.59 4.37 33.08
C SER A 465 -6.88 5.07 33.49
N LEU A 466 -7.82 4.36 34.12
CA LEU A 466 -9.03 4.97 34.69
C LEU A 466 -8.69 5.99 35.79
N VAL A 467 -7.71 5.69 36.65
CA VAL A 467 -7.19 6.65 37.64
C VAL A 467 -6.67 7.90 36.95
N GLN A 468 -5.79 7.78 35.95
CA GLN A 468 -5.27 8.95 35.23
C GLN A 468 -6.36 9.74 34.50
N MET A 469 -7.33 9.06 33.89
CA MET A 469 -8.47 9.72 33.24
C MET A 469 -9.31 10.50 34.27
N TYR A 470 -9.56 9.92 35.44
CA TYR A 470 -10.29 10.56 36.52
C TYR A 470 -9.52 11.74 37.11
N GLU A 471 -8.23 11.59 37.42
CA GLU A 471 -7.39 12.66 37.96
C GLU A 471 -7.26 13.83 36.98
N ALA A 472 -7.14 13.55 35.67
CA ALA A 472 -7.05 14.59 34.65
C ALA A 472 -8.38 15.34 34.43
N ALA A 473 -9.51 14.65 34.48
CA ALA A 473 -10.82 15.24 34.25
C ALA A 473 -11.94 14.56 35.08
N PRO A 474 -12.05 14.85 36.40
CA PRO A 474 -12.98 14.16 37.29
C PRO A 474 -14.46 14.32 36.91
N GLN A 475 -14.77 15.43 36.23
CA GLN A 475 -16.11 15.81 35.79
C GLN A 475 -16.50 15.21 34.42
N ASP A 476 -15.54 14.64 33.68
CA ASP A 476 -15.82 13.99 32.39
C ASP A 476 -16.37 12.58 32.63
N GLN A 477 -17.40 12.19 31.87
CA GLN A 477 -18.00 10.86 31.98
C GLN A 477 -17.18 9.76 31.28
N ILE A 478 -16.08 10.08 30.56
CA ILE A 478 -15.26 9.05 29.86
C ILE A 478 -14.83 7.94 30.81
N TRP A 479 -14.20 8.31 31.93
CA TRP A 479 -13.62 7.32 32.84
C TRP A 479 -14.74 6.41 33.37
N ARG A 480 -15.94 6.96 33.58
CA ARG A 480 -17.09 6.22 34.08
C ARG A 480 -17.65 5.27 33.02
N SER A 481 -17.83 5.72 31.78
CA SER A 481 -18.28 4.87 30.68
C SER A 481 -17.28 3.75 30.38
N GLU A 482 -15.97 4.05 30.44
CA GLU A 482 -14.93 3.05 30.26
C GLU A 482 -14.84 2.07 31.43
N ALA A 483 -15.05 2.54 32.67
CA ALA A 483 -15.13 1.68 33.85
C ALA A 483 -16.32 0.71 33.78
N GLU A 484 -17.49 1.20 33.35
CA GLU A 484 -18.70 0.39 33.16
C GLU A 484 -18.51 -0.65 32.04
N ARG A 485 -17.88 -0.25 30.93
CA ARG A 485 -17.53 -1.17 29.83
C ARG A 485 -16.54 -2.24 30.28
N LEU A 486 -15.51 -1.86 31.04
CA LEU A 486 -14.53 -2.80 31.59
C LEU A 486 -15.18 -3.77 32.59
N LEU A 487 -16.12 -3.27 33.42
CA LEU A 487 -16.88 -4.08 34.37
C LEU A 487 -17.71 -5.15 33.65
N GLU A 488 -18.41 -4.79 32.59
CA GLU A 488 -19.19 -5.74 31.78
C GLU A 488 -18.30 -6.80 31.13
N ALA A 489 -17.21 -6.37 30.48
CA ALA A 489 -16.27 -7.27 29.81
C ALA A 489 -15.61 -8.25 30.81
N THR A 490 -15.25 -7.77 32.00
CA THR A 490 -14.64 -8.58 33.06
C THR A 490 -15.62 -9.64 33.58
N ASN A 491 -16.90 -9.28 33.77
CA ASN A 491 -17.94 -10.23 34.16
C ASN A 491 -18.17 -11.32 33.11
N LYS A 492 -18.26 -10.96 31.83
CA LYS A 492 -18.40 -11.93 30.73
C LYS A 492 -17.21 -12.88 30.68
N THR A 493 -16.00 -12.34 30.80
CA THR A 493 -14.76 -13.13 30.82
C THR A 493 -14.77 -14.12 31.98
N ARG A 494 -15.25 -13.70 33.15
CA ARG A 494 -15.41 -14.57 34.32
C ARG A 494 -16.39 -15.71 34.08
N CYS A 495 -17.62 -15.44 33.60
CA CYS A 495 -18.61 -16.51 33.35
C CYS A 495 -18.15 -17.46 32.22
N ALA A 496 -17.30 -17.01 31.27
CA ALA A 496 -16.76 -17.84 30.20
C ALA A 496 -15.56 -18.73 30.62
N ASN A 497 -14.87 -18.39 31.71
CA ASN A 497 -13.66 -19.07 32.14
C ASN A 497 -13.97 -20.37 32.90
N SER A 498 -13.33 -21.47 32.49
CA SER A 498 -13.44 -22.78 33.15
C SER A 498 -12.18 -23.60 32.97
N MET A 499 -11.98 -24.62 33.80
CA MET A 499 -10.86 -25.56 33.62
C MET A 499 -10.96 -26.27 32.26
N GLU A 500 -12.17 -26.65 31.84
CA GLU A 500 -12.44 -27.31 30.57
C GLU A 500 -12.08 -26.42 29.38
N LEU A 501 -12.28 -25.09 29.48
CA LEU A 501 -11.84 -24.16 28.44
C LEU A 501 -10.33 -24.27 28.23
N TRP A 502 -9.54 -24.23 29.31
CA TRP A 502 -8.08 -24.30 29.25
C TRP A 502 -7.58 -25.67 28.79
N ARG A 503 -8.16 -26.75 29.31
CA ARG A 503 -7.77 -28.13 28.99
C ARG A 503 -8.22 -28.59 27.61
N ASP A 504 -9.45 -28.28 27.20
CA ASP A 504 -10.11 -28.92 26.06
C ASP A 504 -10.20 -28.02 24.82
N LYS A 505 -10.06 -26.69 24.97
CA LYS A 505 -10.17 -25.73 23.85
C LYS A 505 -8.88 -24.96 23.61
N ILE A 506 -8.33 -24.32 24.66
CA ILE A 506 -7.11 -23.52 24.54
C ILE A 506 -5.89 -24.42 24.36
N GLN A 507 -5.75 -25.51 25.13
CA GLN A 507 -4.77 -26.58 24.87
C GLN A 507 -3.34 -26.09 24.59
N VAL A 508 -2.74 -25.38 25.54
CA VAL A 508 -1.34 -24.97 25.45
C VAL A 508 -0.48 -26.01 26.17
N GLU A 509 0.40 -26.70 25.44
CA GLU A 509 1.18 -27.83 26.00
C GLU A 509 2.08 -27.40 27.16
N ALA A 510 2.64 -26.19 27.11
CA ALA A 510 3.46 -25.64 28.20
C ALA A 510 2.67 -25.40 29.51
N PHE A 511 1.33 -25.41 29.46
CA PHE A 511 0.45 -25.18 30.60
C PHE A 511 -0.09 -26.49 31.20
N LYS A 512 0.28 -27.63 30.63
CA LYS A 512 -0.25 -28.93 31.03
C LYS A 512 -0.02 -29.21 32.51
N GLY A 513 -1.10 -29.54 33.21
CA GLY A 513 -1.11 -29.73 34.67
C GLY A 513 -1.34 -28.46 35.47
N ARG A 514 -1.49 -27.29 34.81
CA ARG A 514 -1.77 -25.99 35.44
C ARG A 514 -3.15 -25.42 35.08
N GLU A 515 -3.95 -26.12 34.28
CA GLU A 515 -5.21 -25.62 33.73
C GLU A 515 -6.20 -25.23 34.83
N ALA A 516 -6.30 -26.03 35.89
CA ALA A 516 -7.15 -25.73 37.04
C ALA A 516 -6.69 -24.46 37.78
N THR A 517 -5.38 -24.32 38.01
CA THR A 517 -4.80 -23.15 38.70
C THR A 517 -4.90 -21.89 37.86
N ILE A 518 -4.70 -21.99 36.54
CA ILE A 518 -4.90 -20.88 35.60
C ILE A 518 -6.37 -20.43 35.64
N ALA A 519 -7.31 -21.38 35.57
CA ALA A 519 -8.73 -21.06 35.65
C ALA A 519 -9.08 -20.38 36.99
N ALA A 520 -8.55 -20.88 38.12
CA ALA A 520 -8.77 -20.28 39.44
C ALA A 520 -8.18 -18.87 39.56
N MET A 521 -6.97 -18.64 39.05
CA MET A 521 -6.34 -17.32 39.00
C MET A 521 -7.20 -16.32 38.22
N ILE A 522 -7.73 -16.73 37.07
CA ILE A 522 -8.56 -15.86 36.22
C ILE A 522 -9.90 -15.54 36.88
N ASP A 523 -10.56 -16.53 37.49
CA ASP A 523 -11.81 -16.29 38.23
C ASP A 523 -11.60 -15.28 39.36
N TYR A 524 -10.56 -15.50 40.17
CA TYR A 524 -10.17 -14.59 41.25
C TYR A 524 -9.89 -13.17 40.73
N SER A 525 -9.10 -13.06 39.67
CA SER A 525 -8.69 -11.79 39.07
C SER A 525 -9.90 -10.98 38.59
N CYS A 526 -10.84 -11.64 37.89
CA CYS A 526 -12.07 -11.01 37.46
C CYS A 526 -12.95 -10.62 38.65
N ALA A 527 -13.06 -11.46 39.67
CA ALA A 527 -13.87 -11.18 40.86
C ALA A 527 -13.44 -9.88 41.57
N VAL A 528 -12.14 -9.77 41.87
CA VAL A 528 -11.58 -8.59 42.57
C VAL A 528 -11.69 -7.33 41.70
N THR A 529 -11.52 -7.47 40.38
CA THR A 529 -11.65 -6.34 39.45
C THR A 529 -13.08 -5.84 39.33
N VAL A 530 -14.05 -6.74 39.31
CA VAL A 530 -15.49 -6.40 39.32
C VAL A 530 -15.84 -5.62 40.58
N GLU A 531 -15.37 -6.07 41.74
CA GLU A 531 -15.61 -5.39 43.02
C GLU A 531 -14.95 -4.01 43.06
N PHE A 532 -13.70 -3.89 42.60
CA PHE A 532 -13.01 -2.60 42.45
C PHE A 532 -13.83 -1.62 41.60
N LEU A 533 -14.23 -2.05 40.41
CA LEU A 533 -14.97 -1.21 39.46
C LEU A 533 -16.32 -0.77 40.04
N GLN A 534 -17.05 -1.68 40.70
CA GLN A 534 -18.31 -1.34 41.36
C GLN A 534 -18.11 -0.28 42.46
N ILE A 535 -17.05 -0.40 43.28
CA ILE A 535 -16.76 0.56 44.34
C ILE A 535 -16.46 1.94 43.74
N VAL A 536 -15.58 2.04 42.74
CA VAL A 536 -15.17 3.33 42.17
C VAL A 536 -16.25 3.96 41.29
N ILE A 537 -17.13 3.17 40.66
CA ILE A 537 -18.30 3.68 39.94
C ILE A 537 -19.31 4.29 40.93
N ASN A 538 -19.53 3.63 42.07
CA ASN A 538 -20.44 4.10 43.11
C ASN A 538 -19.87 5.28 43.93
N ASP A 539 -18.56 5.27 44.16
CA ASP A 539 -17.84 6.28 44.92
C ASP A 539 -16.55 6.68 44.17
N PRO A 540 -16.66 7.60 43.19
CA PRO A 540 -15.53 8.03 42.37
C PRO A 540 -14.37 8.62 43.16
N THR A 541 -14.60 9.09 44.39
CA THR A 541 -13.55 9.65 45.25
C THR A 541 -12.48 8.62 45.64
N LYS A 542 -12.79 7.33 45.48
CA LYS A 542 -11.85 6.20 45.67
C LYS A 542 -11.03 5.87 44.43
N LEU A 543 -11.28 6.51 43.28
CA LEU A 543 -10.50 6.26 42.06
C LEU A 543 -9.17 7.03 42.11
N THR A 544 -8.32 6.67 43.07
CA THR A 544 -7.00 7.28 43.29
C THR A 544 -5.87 6.28 43.11
N SER A 545 -4.68 6.80 42.86
CA SER A 545 -3.46 6.00 42.78
C SER A 545 -3.20 5.18 44.05
N GLU A 546 -3.44 5.76 45.24
CA GLU A 546 -3.27 5.07 46.53
C GLU A 546 -4.27 3.93 46.72
N PHE A 547 -5.54 4.15 46.37
CA PHE A 547 -6.59 3.13 46.50
C PHE A 547 -6.31 1.95 45.57
N LEU A 548 -5.98 2.22 44.31
CA LEU A 548 -5.56 1.20 43.34
C LEU A 548 -4.34 0.42 43.84
N GLN A 549 -3.33 1.10 44.37
CA GLN A 549 -2.13 0.43 44.87
C GLN A 549 -2.43 -0.47 46.07
N MET A 550 -3.06 0.08 47.11
CA MET A 550 -3.26 -0.61 48.39
C MET A 550 -4.26 -1.75 48.30
N GLU A 551 -5.42 -1.50 47.69
CA GLU A 551 -6.52 -2.47 47.70
C GLU A 551 -6.35 -3.54 46.61
N TYR A 552 -5.81 -3.17 45.44
CA TYR A 552 -5.82 -4.03 44.25
C TYR A 552 -4.43 -4.56 43.88
N LEU A 553 -3.46 -3.67 43.61
CA LEU A 553 -2.14 -4.09 43.12
C LEU A 553 -1.35 -4.88 44.17
N GLU A 554 -1.40 -4.44 45.42
CA GLU A 554 -0.66 -5.04 46.54
C GLU A 554 -1.53 -5.87 47.49
N ALA A 555 -2.85 -5.79 47.38
CA ALA A 555 -3.82 -6.50 48.23
C ALA A 555 -3.52 -6.37 49.74
N ARG A 556 -3.10 -5.18 50.19
CA ARG A 556 -2.86 -4.84 51.61
C ARG A 556 -4.07 -4.21 52.28
N GLY A 557 -5.01 -3.73 51.47
CA GLY A 557 -6.25 -3.12 51.90
C GLY A 557 -7.27 -4.12 52.42
N THR A 558 -8.31 -3.60 53.07
CA THR A 558 -9.36 -4.41 53.69
C THR A 558 -10.71 -4.26 53.02
N ILE A 559 -10.83 -3.41 51.98
CA ILE A 559 -12.09 -3.05 51.35
C ILE A 559 -12.45 -4.06 50.25
N LEU A 560 -11.49 -4.45 49.40
CA LEU A 560 -11.73 -5.45 48.35
C LEU A 560 -11.64 -6.91 48.83
N HIS A 561 -11.16 -7.12 50.06
CA HIS A 561 -10.86 -8.45 50.60
C HIS A 561 -9.98 -9.32 49.67
N ALA A 562 -9.16 -8.69 48.82
CA ALA A 562 -8.21 -9.34 47.94
C ALA A 562 -7.18 -10.12 48.78
N THR A 563 -6.95 -11.39 48.45
CA THR A 563 -6.04 -12.29 49.17
C THR A 563 -4.72 -12.52 48.44
N VAL A 564 -4.71 -12.27 47.14
CA VAL A 564 -3.54 -12.34 46.25
C VAL A 564 -3.34 -10.98 45.57
N PRO A 565 -2.15 -10.38 45.64
CA PRO A 565 -1.85 -9.12 44.95
C PRO A 565 -2.05 -9.24 43.44
N PHE A 566 -2.68 -8.25 42.79
CA PHE A 566 -2.81 -8.29 41.33
C PHE A 566 -1.46 -8.21 40.61
N ASN A 567 -0.43 -7.66 41.27
CA ASN A 567 0.96 -7.76 40.80
C ASN A 567 1.40 -9.21 40.55
N ALA A 568 0.94 -10.16 41.38
CA ALA A 568 1.24 -11.58 41.18
C ALA A 568 0.54 -12.17 39.96
N VAL A 569 -0.70 -11.78 39.71
CA VAL A 569 -1.48 -12.18 38.52
C VAL A 569 -0.79 -11.68 37.24
N MET A 570 -0.38 -10.41 37.19
CA MET A 570 0.32 -9.84 36.04
C MET A 570 1.63 -10.60 35.76
N ILE A 571 2.41 -10.87 36.80
CA ILE A 571 3.65 -11.65 36.67
C ILE A 571 3.38 -13.08 36.17
N ALA A 572 2.38 -13.77 36.71
CA ALA A 572 2.03 -15.13 36.29
C ALA A 572 1.62 -15.20 34.82
N THR A 573 0.71 -14.31 34.41
CA THR A 573 0.21 -14.24 33.03
C THR A 573 1.32 -13.91 32.03
N PHE A 574 2.18 -12.92 32.32
CA PHE A 574 3.33 -12.62 31.47
C PHE A 574 4.37 -13.75 31.44
N PHE A 575 4.59 -14.43 32.57
CA PHE A 575 5.54 -15.55 32.65
C PHE A 575 5.06 -16.75 31.83
N LEU A 576 3.77 -17.11 31.93
CA LEU A 576 3.17 -18.19 31.13
C LEU A 576 3.30 -17.93 29.62
N VAL A 577 3.04 -16.70 29.18
CA VAL A 577 3.23 -16.30 27.78
C VAL A 577 4.70 -16.46 27.35
N GLY A 578 5.65 -16.02 28.18
CA GLY A 578 7.08 -16.18 27.91
C GLY A 578 7.53 -17.64 27.89
N LEU A 579 7.00 -18.46 28.82
CA LEU A 579 7.29 -19.89 28.94
C LEU A 579 6.81 -20.66 27.70
N ASP A 580 5.59 -20.41 27.25
CA ASP A 580 5.03 -21.04 26.05
C ASP A 580 5.80 -20.64 24.78
N ALA A 581 6.14 -19.36 24.62
CA ALA A 581 6.95 -18.90 23.48
C ALA A 581 8.32 -19.60 23.44
N ALA A 582 9.01 -19.68 24.58
CA ALA A 582 10.30 -20.38 24.69
C ALA A 582 10.17 -21.89 24.47
N TYR A 583 9.11 -22.51 25.00
CA TYR A 583 8.81 -23.93 24.85
C TYR A 583 8.58 -24.31 23.40
N ARG A 584 7.67 -23.62 22.70
CA ARG A 584 7.34 -23.90 21.30
C ARG A 584 8.54 -23.69 20.39
N MET A 585 9.26 -22.59 20.56
CA MET A 585 10.45 -22.34 19.76
C MET A 585 11.53 -23.40 19.99
N LYS A 586 11.78 -23.79 21.25
CA LYS A 586 12.75 -24.85 21.53
C LYS A 586 12.35 -26.19 20.89
N HIS A 587 11.09 -26.60 21.04
CA HIS A 587 10.62 -27.88 20.51
C HIS A 587 10.65 -27.89 18.99
N TRP A 588 10.19 -26.82 18.35
CA TRP A 588 10.29 -26.67 16.89
C TRP A 588 11.74 -26.70 16.40
N LEU A 589 12.66 -26.02 17.08
CA LEU A 589 14.07 -26.02 16.68
C LEU A 589 14.79 -27.36 16.89
N ASN A 590 14.27 -28.26 17.74
CA ASN A 590 14.85 -29.59 17.92
C ASN A 590 14.70 -30.48 16.68
N ASP A 591 13.76 -30.15 15.78
CA ASP A 591 13.59 -30.86 14.50
C ASP A 591 14.75 -30.57 13.52
N TYR A 592 15.54 -29.55 13.80
CA TYR A 592 16.65 -29.11 12.97
C TYR A 592 17.95 -29.27 13.76
N ASN A 593 18.84 -30.17 13.34
CA ASN A 593 20.15 -30.37 13.95
C ASN A 593 21.08 -29.15 13.71
N ILE A 594 20.82 -28.05 14.43
CA ILE A 594 21.44 -26.74 14.24
C ILE A 594 22.81 -26.70 14.91
N ASP A 595 23.84 -26.39 14.13
CA ASP A 595 25.15 -25.95 14.64
C ASP A 595 25.06 -24.49 15.07
N TRP A 596 24.73 -24.26 16.35
CA TRP A 596 24.55 -22.92 16.93
C TRP A 596 25.82 -22.05 16.89
N THR A 597 27.00 -22.65 16.77
CA THR A 597 28.26 -21.91 16.62
C THR A 597 28.38 -21.23 15.24
N LYS A 598 27.65 -21.74 14.24
CA LYS A 598 27.59 -21.22 12.87
C LYS A 598 26.26 -20.53 12.55
N ALA A 599 25.24 -20.67 13.39
CA ALA A 599 23.93 -20.05 13.17
C ALA A 599 24.03 -18.54 12.98
N MET A 600 23.27 -18.02 12.03
CA MET A 600 23.09 -16.60 11.77
C MET A 600 21.73 -16.22 12.34
N VAL A 601 21.66 -15.16 13.16
CA VAL A 601 20.38 -14.74 13.76
C VAL A 601 20.13 -13.27 13.48
N VAL A 602 18.92 -12.96 13.01
CA VAL A 602 18.46 -11.58 12.78
C VAL A 602 17.06 -11.39 13.34
N VAL A 603 16.87 -10.40 14.21
CA VAL A 603 15.56 -9.93 14.65
C VAL A 603 15.21 -8.68 13.83
N VAL A 604 14.15 -8.74 13.04
CA VAL A 604 13.77 -7.69 12.08
C VAL A 604 12.41 -7.06 12.40
N GLY A 605 12.23 -5.84 11.92
CA GLY A 605 10.97 -5.10 12.02
C GLY A 605 10.61 -4.63 13.43
N ARG A 606 9.39 -4.13 13.58
CA ARG A 606 8.87 -3.48 14.79
C ARG A 606 8.49 -4.51 15.87
N GLN A 607 9.19 -4.53 16.99
CA GLN A 607 8.89 -5.42 18.12
C GLN A 607 7.91 -4.79 19.10
N GLY A 608 6.62 -4.71 18.74
CA GLY A 608 5.59 -4.09 19.58
C GLY A 608 5.45 -2.59 19.34
N ARG A 609 5.92 -1.71 20.26
CA ARG A 609 5.94 -0.25 20.01
C ARG A 609 7.13 0.13 19.13
N GLU A 610 7.12 1.33 18.56
CA GLU A 610 8.13 1.85 17.62
C GLU A 610 9.54 1.84 18.23
N THR A 611 9.65 2.03 19.55
CA THR A 611 10.89 2.17 20.31
C THR A 611 11.34 0.87 20.99
N SER A 612 10.48 -0.15 21.05
CA SER A 612 10.70 -1.33 21.88
C SER A 612 11.64 -2.35 21.24
N GLY A 613 12.44 -3.05 22.05
CA GLY A 613 13.20 -4.22 21.62
C GLY A 613 14.35 -3.92 20.66
N VAL A 614 14.89 -2.71 20.64
CA VAL A 614 15.95 -2.29 19.70
C VAL A 614 17.38 -2.63 20.16
N THR A 615 17.55 -3.16 21.38
CA THR A 615 18.85 -3.59 21.92
C THR A 615 18.79 -5.01 22.47
N LEU A 616 19.93 -5.66 22.66
CA LEU A 616 19.97 -7.03 23.17
C LEU A 616 19.33 -7.17 24.55
N THR A 617 19.54 -6.20 25.44
CA THR A 617 19.03 -6.21 26.82
C THR A 617 17.55 -5.84 26.91
N THR A 618 17.01 -5.18 25.90
CA THR A 618 15.60 -4.73 25.85
C THR A 618 14.72 -5.61 24.95
N ASN A 619 15.31 -6.59 24.26
CA ASN A 619 14.61 -7.47 23.31
C ASN A 619 14.38 -8.87 23.89
N SER A 620 13.16 -9.14 24.33
CA SER A 620 12.78 -10.43 24.91
C SER A 620 12.88 -11.60 23.92
N VAL A 621 12.62 -11.37 22.63
CA VAL A 621 12.73 -12.40 21.58
C VAL A 621 14.19 -12.84 21.42
N ALA A 622 15.13 -11.90 21.43
CA ALA A 622 16.55 -12.20 21.39
C ALA A 622 17.00 -13.04 22.59
N GLN A 623 16.48 -12.73 23.79
CA GLN A 623 16.77 -13.52 25.00
C GLN A 623 16.21 -14.95 24.90
N VAL A 624 14.99 -15.10 24.37
CA VAL A 624 14.38 -16.43 24.13
C VAL A 624 15.25 -17.24 23.15
N ILE A 625 15.75 -16.64 22.07
CA ILE A 625 16.66 -17.31 21.12
C ILE A 625 17.95 -17.79 21.80
N LEU A 626 18.58 -16.94 22.60
CA LEU A 626 19.81 -17.29 23.32
C LEU A 626 19.58 -18.48 24.27
N GLU A 627 18.52 -18.44 25.08
CA GLU A 627 18.20 -19.50 26.04
C GLU A 627 17.82 -20.83 25.34
N SER A 628 17.07 -20.78 24.24
CA SER A 628 16.71 -21.97 23.45
C SER A 628 17.90 -22.58 22.69
N SER A 629 18.94 -21.80 22.40
CA SER A 629 20.21 -22.32 21.87
C SER A 629 21.04 -23.07 22.92
N GLY A 630 20.60 -23.12 24.18
CA GLY A 630 21.40 -23.67 25.29
C GLY A 630 22.63 -22.82 25.60
N LEU A 631 22.58 -21.53 25.27
CA LEU A 631 23.71 -20.60 25.33
C LEU A 631 24.89 -21.00 24.42
N GLN A 632 24.65 -21.82 23.40
CA GLN A 632 25.68 -22.17 22.40
C GLN A 632 25.80 -21.11 21.28
N LEU A 633 24.76 -20.31 21.05
CA LEU A 633 24.79 -19.20 20.10
C LEU A 633 25.66 -18.06 20.66
N PRO A 634 26.77 -17.68 20.00
CA PRO A 634 27.54 -16.50 20.40
C PRO A 634 26.69 -15.23 20.23
N PRO A 635 26.56 -14.36 21.25
CA PRO A 635 25.75 -13.14 21.16
C PRO A 635 26.12 -12.22 19.98
N GLN A 636 27.39 -12.23 19.56
CA GLN A 636 27.90 -11.47 18.41
C GLN A 636 27.34 -11.94 17.06
N ARG A 637 26.68 -13.10 17.01
CA ARG A 637 26.03 -13.65 15.81
C ARG A 637 24.53 -13.34 15.76
N LEU A 638 23.99 -12.67 16.77
CA LEU A 638 22.61 -12.20 16.84
C LEU A 638 22.57 -10.70 16.58
N TYR A 639 21.84 -10.31 15.54
CA TYR A 639 21.62 -8.91 15.21
C TYR A 639 20.17 -8.51 15.42
N ILE A 640 19.97 -7.31 15.94
CA ILE A 640 18.67 -6.66 15.99
C ILE A 640 18.70 -5.56 14.93
N ALA A 641 17.84 -5.68 13.94
CA ALA A 641 17.76 -4.80 12.78
C ALA A 641 16.33 -4.24 12.65
N PRO A 642 15.97 -3.20 13.42
CA PRO A 642 14.63 -2.60 13.40
C PRO A 642 14.27 -2.02 12.02
N HIS A 643 15.26 -1.56 11.27
CA HIS A 643 15.14 -1.07 9.88
C HIS A 643 15.38 -2.16 8.83
N GLY A 644 15.43 -3.43 9.25
CA GLY A 644 15.51 -4.57 8.34
C GLY A 644 14.23 -4.76 7.53
N PRO A 645 14.24 -5.69 6.55
CA PRO A 645 13.08 -5.96 5.71
C PRO A 645 11.86 -6.35 6.56
N ASN A 646 10.69 -5.79 6.23
CA ASN A 646 9.45 -6.11 6.92
C ASN A 646 8.88 -7.42 6.37
N ILE A 647 8.90 -8.48 7.18
CA ILE A 647 8.45 -9.81 6.79
C ILE A 647 7.06 -10.05 7.38
N ASN A 648 6.05 -10.20 6.53
CA ASN A 648 4.70 -10.56 6.93
C ASN A 648 4.31 -11.92 6.36
N ILE A 649 4.22 -12.92 7.23
CA ILE A 649 3.92 -14.32 6.88
C ILE A 649 2.68 -14.85 7.63
N GLU A 650 1.91 -13.99 8.31
CA GLU A 650 0.80 -14.42 9.19
C GLU A 650 -0.41 -15.04 8.46
N LYS A 651 -0.40 -15.09 7.11
CA LYS A 651 -1.52 -15.58 6.28
C LYS A 651 -1.09 -16.35 5.01
N SER A 652 0.17 -16.77 4.92
CA SER A 652 0.71 -17.37 3.70
C SER A 652 1.28 -18.75 3.98
N ASP A 653 0.67 -19.78 3.36
CA ASP A 653 1.27 -21.13 3.26
C ASP A 653 2.26 -21.21 2.07
N ASP A 654 2.61 -20.06 1.47
CA ASP A 654 3.46 -19.98 0.30
C ASP A 654 4.95 -20.01 0.69
N ILE A 655 5.55 -21.19 0.56
CA ILE A 655 6.97 -21.40 0.83
C ILE A 655 7.87 -20.60 -0.10
N GLU A 656 7.42 -20.29 -1.33
CA GLU A 656 8.18 -19.47 -2.29
C GLU A 656 8.23 -18.01 -1.83
N LEU A 657 7.13 -17.48 -1.28
CA LEU A 657 7.12 -16.15 -0.67
C LEU A 657 8.11 -16.07 0.50
N ILE A 658 8.17 -17.10 1.36
CA ILE A 658 9.12 -17.14 2.48
C ILE A 658 10.57 -17.23 1.98
N ARG A 659 10.83 -17.99 0.91
CA ARG A 659 12.14 -18.17 0.29
C ARG A 659 12.71 -16.84 -0.27
N GLN A 660 11.86 -15.96 -0.79
CA GLN A 660 12.28 -14.65 -1.31
C GLN A 660 12.98 -13.77 -0.26
N TYR A 661 12.66 -13.93 1.02
CA TYR A 661 13.28 -13.15 2.10
C TYR A 661 14.67 -13.65 2.52
N GLU A 662 15.05 -14.88 2.18
CA GLU A 662 16.31 -15.48 2.66
C GLU A 662 17.52 -14.68 2.20
N ARG A 663 17.62 -14.40 0.89
CA ARG A 663 18.78 -13.72 0.31
C ARG A 663 18.99 -12.31 0.92
N PRO A 664 17.98 -11.43 1.00
CA PRO A 664 18.10 -10.15 1.70
C PRO A 664 18.58 -10.27 3.15
N LEU A 665 18.04 -11.23 3.92
CA LEU A 665 18.40 -11.43 5.32
C LEU A 665 19.84 -11.95 5.50
N ARG A 666 20.27 -12.90 4.66
CA ARG A 666 21.66 -13.38 4.65
C ARG A 666 22.62 -12.24 4.32
N LEU A 667 22.30 -11.42 3.32
CA LEU A 667 23.11 -10.27 2.93
C LEU A 667 23.21 -9.24 4.07
N LEU A 668 22.10 -8.95 4.75
CA LEU A 668 22.07 -8.07 5.91
C LEU A 668 23.00 -8.58 7.03
N TRP A 669 22.93 -9.86 7.36
CA TRP A 669 23.79 -10.45 8.40
C TRP A 669 25.27 -10.45 7.98
N ASN A 670 25.57 -10.86 6.75
CA ASN A 670 26.95 -10.96 6.25
C ASN A 670 27.64 -9.60 6.15
N ARG A 671 26.93 -8.54 5.72
CA ARG A 671 27.49 -7.18 5.68
C ARG A 671 27.94 -6.70 7.05
N ASN A 672 27.11 -6.91 8.08
CA ASN A 672 27.45 -6.51 9.45
C ASN A 672 28.64 -7.31 10.01
N GLN A 673 28.71 -8.61 9.75
CA GLN A 673 29.86 -9.42 10.17
C GLN A 673 31.15 -9.04 9.44
N ALA A 674 31.07 -8.77 8.14
CA ALA A 674 32.22 -8.34 7.34
C ALA A 674 32.84 -7.06 7.93
N ILE A 675 32.03 -6.07 8.28
CA ILE A 675 32.49 -4.84 8.93
C ILE A 675 33.04 -5.10 10.32
N GLY A 676 32.34 -5.90 11.15
CA GLY A 676 32.81 -6.22 12.50
C GLY A 676 34.17 -6.93 12.52
N ALA A 677 34.43 -7.81 11.55
CA ALA A 677 35.68 -8.54 11.42
C ALA A 677 36.89 -7.65 11.05
N LEU A 678 36.65 -6.44 10.53
CA LEU A 678 37.73 -5.48 10.28
C LEU A 678 38.37 -5.00 11.59
N GLY A 679 37.61 -4.90 12.68
CA GLY A 679 38.10 -4.40 13.98
C GLY A 679 39.35 -5.14 14.50
N PRO A 680 39.28 -6.47 14.74
CA PRO A 680 40.46 -7.24 15.19
C PRO A 680 41.61 -7.23 14.18
N THR A 681 41.31 -7.13 12.88
CA THR A 681 42.31 -7.09 11.81
C THR A 681 43.08 -5.76 11.82
N MET A 682 42.37 -4.64 11.97
CA MET A 682 42.95 -3.30 11.94
C MET A 682 43.61 -2.92 13.27
N PHE A 683 43.08 -3.40 14.39
CA PHE A 683 43.46 -2.97 15.74
C PHE A 683 44.03 -4.12 16.59
N SER A 684 44.74 -5.05 15.96
CA SER A 684 45.44 -6.12 16.69
C SER A 684 46.40 -5.52 17.73
N GLY A 685 46.34 -6.03 18.97
CA GLY A 685 47.11 -5.50 20.11
C GLY A 685 46.39 -4.45 20.97
N TYR A 686 45.22 -3.95 20.53
CA TYR A 686 44.34 -3.10 21.35
C TYR A 686 43.26 -3.92 22.07
N PRO A 687 42.68 -3.42 23.18
CA PRO A 687 41.63 -4.14 23.90
C PRO A 687 40.41 -4.47 23.02
N GLU A 688 39.93 -5.71 23.11
CA GLU A 688 38.74 -6.19 22.38
C GLU A 688 37.45 -5.62 22.99
N TYR A 689 36.51 -5.20 22.13
CA TYR A 689 35.15 -4.88 22.57
C TYR A 689 34.38 -6.15 22.92
N LYS A 690 34.05 -6.31 24.21
CA LYS A 690 33.21 -7.40 24.72
C LYS A 690 31.94 -6.81 25.34
N PRO A 691 30.78 -6.89 24.68
CA PRO A 691 29.55 -6.43 25.29
C PRO A 691 29.26 -7.27 26.54
N GLN A 692 29.21 -6.64 27.71
CA GLN A 692 28.76 -7.25 28.96
C GLN A 692 27.37 -6.74 29.31
N ALA A 693 26.40 -7.63 29.37
CA ALA A 693 25.08 -7.34 29.90
C ALA A 693 25.08 -7.64 31.42
N SER A 694 25.62 -6.74 32.24
CA SER A 694 25.49 -6.85 33.69
C SER A 694 24.10 -6.38 34.12
N ARG A 695 23.34 -7.24 34.79
CA ARG A 695 22.04 -6.86 35.37
C ARG A 695 22.23 -6.39 36.81
N PRO A 696 21.67 -5.23 37.20
CA PRO A 696 21.74 -4.76 38.56
C PRO A 696 20.97 -5.67 39.51
N VAL A 697 21.39 -5.71 40.77
CA VAL A 697 20.69 -6.41 41.85
C VAL A 697 19.91 -5.39 42.66
N VAL A 698 18.60 -5.59 42.78
CA VAL A 698 17.74 -4.72 43.61
C VAL A 698 17.85 -5.14 45.07
N THR A 699 17.89 -4.14 45.95
CA THR A 699 17.87 -4.27 47.41
C THR A 699 16.93 -3.22 47.99
N ASN A 700 16.67 -3.29 49.30
CA ASN A 700 15.75 -2.38 49.99
C ASN A 700 16.22 -0.91 50.02
N VAL A 701 17.48 -0.65 49.66
CA VAL A 701 18.07 0.70 49.57
C VAL A 701 18.23 1.18 48.13
N THR A 702 17.84 0.38 47.14
CA THR A 702 17.91 0.75 45.72
C THR A 702 16.81 1.77 45.41
N SER A 703 17.20 3.00 45.07
CA SER A 703 16.26 4.09 44.70
C SER A 703 16.16 4.33 43.19
N GLU A 704 17.19 3.97 42.43
CA GLU A 704 17.29 4.20 40.98
C GLU A 704 17.87 2.98 40.27
N LEU A 705 17.54 2.81 38.99
CA LEU A 705 18.03 1.73 38.13
C LEU A 705 18.40 2.25 36.75
N SER A 706 19.52 1.76 36.21
CA SER A 706 19.96 2.07 34.86
C SER A 706 19.57 1.00 33.82
N GLU A 707 19.29 -0.22 34.27
CA GLU A 707 19.01 -1.38 33.40
C GLU A 707 18.11 -2.42 34.11
N MET A 708 17.59 -3.38 33.34
CA MET A 708 16.69 -4.43 33.81
C MET A 708 17.33 -5.28 34.93
N PRO A 709 16.77 -5.31 36.15
CA PRO A 709 17.38 -6.04 37.26
C PRO A 709 17.30 -7.56 37.13
N LEU A 710 18.20 -8.24 37.82
CA LEU A 710 18.25 -9.71 37.91
C LEU A 710 17.13 -10.24 38.80
N ILE A 711 16.44 -11.30 38.37
CA ILE A 711 15.53 -12.08 39.22
C ILE A 711 16.31 -13.25 39.82
N LYS A 712 16.38 -13.35 41.15
CA LYS A 712 17.14 -14.40 41.84
C LYS A 712 16.36 -15.69 42.05
N SER A 713 15.04 -15.60 42.18
CA SER A 713 14.16 -16.75 42.42
C SER A 713 12.71 -16.41 42.05
N PRO A 714 11.82 -17.42 41.93
CA PRO A 714 10.39 -17.18 41.73
C PRO A 714 9.70 -16.37 42.85
N ASN A 715 10.34 -16.19 44.01
CA ASN A 715 9.84 -15.42 45.15
C ASN A 715 10.50 -14.04 45.30
N ASP A 716 11.31 -13.61 44.34
CA ASP A 716 12.00 -12.31 44.36
C ASP A 716 11.05 -11.17 43.94
N TRP A 717 10.04 -10.92 44.77
CA TRP A 717 8.96 -9.96 44.48
C TRP A 717 9.44 -8.53 44.35
N MET A 718 10.52 -8.16 45.04
CA MET A 718 11.13 -6.84 44.88
C MET A 718 11.63 -6.67 43.45
N SER A 719 12.40 -7.62 42.92
CA SER A 719 12.90 -7.56 41.55
C SER A 719 11.77 -7.71 40.52
N LEU A 720 10.85 -8.65 40.71
CA LEU A 720 9.71 -8.88 39.80
C LEU A 720 8.83 -7.63 39.64
N THR A 721 8.41 -7.01 40.75
CA THR A 721 7.59 -5.79 40.72
C THR A 721 8.38 -4.61 40.16
N THR A 722 9.66 -4.48 40.50
CA THR A 722 10.52 -3.42 39.96
C THR A 722 10.67 -3.54 38.44
N ARG A 723 10.82 -4.75 37.90
CA ARG A 723 10.84 -4.98 36.44
C ARG A 723 9.52 -4.58 35.79
N MET A 724 8.39 -4.85 36.44
CA MET A 724 7.06 -4.47 35.93
C MET A 724 6.88 -2.95 35.86
N ARG A 725 7.39 -2.20 36.84
CA ARG A 725 7.46 -0.74 36.78
C ARG A 725 8.38 -0.28 35.65
N LEU A 726 9.59 -0.84 35.56
CA LEU A 726 10.58 -0.47 34.56
C LEU A 726 10.04 -0.64 33.13
N VAL A 727 9.33 -1.74 32.82
CA VAL A 727 8.77 -1.94 31.47
C VAL A 727 7.64 -0.98 31.10
N LEU A 728 7.03 -0.30 32.07
CA LEU A 728 6.05 0.76 31.85
C LEU A 728 6.73 2.13 31.63
N GLU A 729 7.85 2.38 32.31
CA GLU A 729 8.60 3.65 32.25
C GLU A 729 9.63 3.71 31.10
N ASP A 730 10.31 2.60 30.80
CA ASP A 730 11.32 2.54 29.74
C ASP A 730 10.68 2.20 28.40
N ALA A 731 10.58 3.21 27.52
CA ALA A 731 10.02 3.06 26.17
C ALA A 731 10.78 2.04 25.29
N ARG A 732 12.00 1.62 25.67
CA ARG A 732 12.75 0.55 24.98
C ARG A 732 12.19 -0.85 25.28
N GLN A 733 11.33 -1.01 26.27
CA GLN A 733 10.85 -2.30 26.76
C GLN A 733 9.46 -2.68 26.20
N LEU A 734 9.11 -3.95 26.37
CA LEU A 734 7.76 -4.47 26.21
C LEU A 734 7.19 -4.89 27.56
N LEU A 735 5.87 -4.79 27.71
CA LEU A 735 5.16 -5.18 28.95
C LEU A 735 5.54 -6.58 29.43
N SER A 736 5.44 -7.60 28.58
CA SER A 736 5.81 -8.98 28.95
C SER A 736 7.32 -9.18 29.15
N GLY A 737 8.14 -8.21 28.74
CA GLY A 737 9.60 -8.21 28.90
C GLY A 737 10.05 -8.20 30.37
N CYS A 738 9.15 -7.93 31.31
CA CYS A 738 9.45 -7.98 32.74
C CYS A 738 9.81 -9.39 33.24
N VAL A 739 9.40 -10.45 32.53
CA VAL A 739 9.67 -11.86 32.93
C VAL A 739 9.94 -12.83 31.78
N THR A 740 9.76 -12.43 30.51
CA THR A 740 9.89 -13.37 29.36
C THR A 740 11.26 -14.04 29.29
N ASP A 741 12.33 -13.28 29.52
CA ASP A 741 13.71 -13.78 29.56
C ASP A 741 13.95 -14.75 30.73
N TYR A 742 13.37 -14.45 31.89
CA TYR A 742 13.45 -15.30 33.07
C TYR A 742 12.68 -16.59 32.86
N ALA A 743 11.51 -16.56 32.20
CA ALA A 743 10.77 -17.76 31.82
C ALA A 743 11.59 -18.66 30.88
N ALA A 744 12.23 -18.08 29.87
CA ALA A 744 13.11 -18.83 28.96
C ALA A 744 14.33 -19.43 29.69
N GLN A 745 14.94 -18.66 30.60
CA GLN A 745 16.03 -19.13 31.45
C GLN A 745 15.58 -20.30 32.34
N GLN A 746 14.45 -20.18 33.03
CA GLN A 746 13.92 -21.23 33.89
C GLN A 746 13.59 -22.50 33.09
N LEU A 747 13.05 -22.36 31.89
CA LEU A 747 12.82 -23.49 30.99
C LEU A 747 14.14 -24.22 30.66
N ARG A 748 15.22 -23.49 30.31
CA ARG A 748 16.54 -24.13 30.08
C ARG A 748 17.07 -24.82 31.32
N LEU A 749 17.03 -24.15 32.49
CA LEU A 749 17.53 -24.72 33.74
C LEU A 749 16.77 -25.99 34.17
N ASN A 750 15.54 -26.14 33.70
CA ASN A 750 14.71 -27.33 33.90
C ASN A 750 14.75 -28.29 32.70
N ASN A 751 15.87 -28.34 31.97
CA ASN A 751 16.08 -29.22 30.82
C ASN A 751 14.98 -29.15 29.75
N TYR A 752 14.43 -27.95 29.53
CA TYR A 752 13.35 -27.67 28.59
C TYR A 752 12.02 -28.39 28.89
N ASN A 753 11.83 -28.87 30.12
CA ASN A 753 10.57 -29.42 30.59
C ASN A 753 9.73 -28.34 31.28
N ALA A 754 8.66 -27.89 30.62
CA ALA A 754 7.79 -26.85 31.15
C ALA A 754 7.06 -27.25 32.45
N ALA A 755 6.73 -28.54 32.62
CA ALA A 755 5.98 -29.02 33.80
C ALA A 755 6.78 -28.89 35.11
N THR A 756 8.11 -28.86 35.03
CA THR A 756 9.00 -28.69 36.20
C THR A 756 9.34 -27.24 36.51
N VAL A 757 8.99 -26.30 35.62
CA VAL A 757 9.23 -24.86 35.83
C VAL A 757 8.23 -24.32 36.85
N VAL A 758 8.73 -23.65 37.90
CA VAL A 758 7.90 -22.90 38.86
C VAL A 758 7.47 -21.57 38.24
N VAL A 759 6.16 -21.36 38.12
CA VAL A 759 5.57 -20.13 37.58
C VAL A 759 5.36 -19.12 38.73
N PRO A 760 6.14 -18.02 38.81
CA PRO A 760 5.98 -17.00 39.83
C PRO A 760 4.59 -16.36 39.71
N GLY A 761 3.95 -16.14 40.86
CA GLY A 761 2.58 -15.62 40.93
C GLY A 761 1.48 -16.64 40.68
N LEU A 762 1.79 -17.84 40.15
CA LEU A 762 0.80 -18.92 39.97
C LEU A 762 1.01 -20.05 40.96
N ASP A 763 2.17 -20.72 40.93
CA ASP A 763 2.40 -21.96 41.69
C ASP A 763 2.67 -21.71 43.18
N ASN A 764 3.08 -20.49 43.51
CA ASN A 764 3.43 -20.08 44.87
C ASN A 764 2.27 -19.37 45.58
N PHE A 765 1.10 -19.28 44.93
CA PHE A 765 -0.09 -18.63 45.47
C PHE A 765 -1.26 -19.60 45.48
N ASP A 766 -2.02 -19.59 46.57
CA ASP A 766 -3.28 -20.31 46.65
C ASP A 766 -4.40 -19.38 46.17
N TYR A 767 -4.84 -19.59 44.93
CA TYR A 767 -6.03 -18.93 44.42
C TYR A 767 -7.24 -19.66 44.97
N PRO A 768 -8.06 -19.02 45.82
CA PRO A 768 -9.13 -19.70 46.51
C PRO A 768 -10.09 -20.35 45.52
N ASN A 769 -10.25 -21.67 45.61
CA ASN A 769 -11.31 -22.42 44.94
C ASN A 769 -12.66 -21.98 45.54
N LYS A 770 -13.18 -20.84 45.05
CA LYS A 770 -14.26 -20.02 45.61
C LYS A 770 -13.97 -19.43 47.00
N PRO A 771 -13.67 -18.12 47.11
CA PRO A 771 -13.77 -17.38 48.36
C PRO A 771 -15.12 -16.66 48.48
N LYS A 772 -15.41 -16.22 49.72
CA LYS A 772 -16.58 -15.54 50.28
C LYS A 772 -16.88 -14.16 49.67
N ILE A 773 -16.85 -14.02 48.35
CA ILE A 773 -17.27 -12.82 47.63
C ILE A 773 -18.69 -13.10 47.11
N PRO A 774 -19.67 -12.19 47.30
CA PRO A 774 -21.06 -12.43 46.91
C PRO A 774 -21.16 -12.94 45.48
N ILE A 775 -21.78 -14.11 45.31
CA ILE A 775 -22.13 -14.63 44.00
C ILE A 775 -23.24 -13.74 43.48
N TYR A 776 -22.90 -12.76 42.64
CA TYR A 776 -23.87 -12.12 41.79
C TYR A 776 -24.39 -13.18 40.82
N PRO A 777 -25.72 -13.36 40.69
CA PRO A 777 -26.26 -14.39 39.82
C PRO A 777 -25.72 -14.16 38.39
N CYS A 778 -24.89 -15.08 37.85
CA CYS A 778 -24.77 -15.21 36.39
C CYS A 778 -26.21 -15.56 35.97
N LYS A 779 -26.94 -14.57 35.44
CA LYS A 779 -28.23 -14.82 34.80
C LYS A 779 -27.99 -15.95 33.80
N SER A 780 -28.88 -16.93 33.79
CA SER A 780 -28.84 -18.04 32.84
C SER A 780 -28.60 -17.48 31.44
N ALA A 781 -27.87 -18.22 30.60
CA ALA A 781 -27.63 -17.83 29.21
C ALA A 781 -28.95 -17.59 28.43
N GLU A 782 -30.09 -18.02 28.97
CA GLU A 782 -31.43 -17.83 28.39
C GLU A 782 -32.16 -16.59 28.93
N ASP A 783 -31.97 -16.17 30.20
CA ASP A 783 -32.68 -15.00 30.76
C ASP A 783 -31.96 -13.65 30.55
N THR A 784 -30.66 -13.69 30.22
CA THR A 784 -29.87 -12.46 29.94
C THR A 784 -30.04 -11.93 28.52
N VAL A 785 -30.66 -12.73 27.64
CA VAL A 785 -30.89 -12.37 26.23
C VAL A 785 -31.91 -11.24 26.09
N ASN A 786 -32.72 -10.97 27.11
CA ASN A 786 -33.81 -10.00 27.01
C ASN A 786 -33.56 -8.61 27.63
N GLN A 787 -32.41 -8.32 28.27
CA GLN A 787 -32.27 -7.00 28.94
C GLN A 787 -30.96 -6.21 28.82
N MET A 788 -29.85 -6.72 28.32
CA MET A 788 -28.72 -5.86 27.91
C MET A 788 -27.77 -6.72 27.06
N GLY A 789 -27.68 -6.36 25.78
CA GLY A 789 -27.06 -7.17 24.74
C GLY A 789 -25.58 -7.40 25.00
N ALA A 790 -25.18 -8.66 25.10
CA ALA A 790 -23.79 -9.03 25.07
C ALA A 790 -23.14 -8.51 23.77
N LEU A 791 -22.16 -7.61 23.88
CA LEU A 791 -21.19 -7.30 22.83
C LEU A 791 -20.41 -8.57 22.43
N ASN A 792 -21.06 -9.41 21.64
CA ASN A 792 -20.44 -10.44 20.82
C ASN A 792 -19.61 -9.71 19.77
N LEU A 793 -18.30 -9.92 19.75
CA LEU A 793 -17.40 -9.39 18.70
C LEU A 793 -17.46 -10.20 17.39
N THR A 794 -18.41 -11.13 17.31
CA THR A 794 -18.84 -11.86 16.12
C THR A 794 -20.36 -11.96 16.18
N VAL A 795 -21.07 -10.88 15.89
CA VAL A 795 -22.52 -10.94 15.63
C VAL A 795 -22.66 -11.10 14.12
N SER A 796 -23.14 -12.24 13.65
CA SER A 796 -23.81 -12.26 12.35
C SER A 796 -24.90 -11.19 12.38
N PRO A 797 -25.05 -10.33 11.36
CA PRO A 797 -25.97 -9.20 11.38
C PRO A 797 -27.36 -9.66 11.84
N VAL A 798 -27.80 -9.14 12.99
CA VAL A 798 -29.18 -9.25 13.46
C VAL A 798 -30.05 -8.64 12.35
N PRO A 799 -31.25 -9.19 12.05
CA PRO A 799 -32.15 -8.57 11.09
C PRO A 799 -32.43 -7.13 11.51
N ILE A 800 -31.92 -6.16 10.76
CA ILE A 800 -32.17 -4.74 10.99
C ILE A 800 -33.60 -4.47 10.51
N GLU A 801 -34.43 -3.84 11.34
CA GLU A 801 -35.74 -3.34 10.93
C GLU A 801 -35.52 -2.32 9.79
N THR A 802 -35.84 -2.72 8.56
CA THR A 802 -35.48 -1.95 7.35
C THR A 802 -36.42 -0.79 7.05
N GLU A 803 -37.56 -0.69 7.74
CA GLU A 803 -38.56 0.37 7.58
C GLU A 803 -38.87 1.04 8.92
N PHE A 804 -38.98 2.36 8.93
CA PHE A 804 -39.22 3.13 10.16
C PHE A 804 -40.63 2.93 10.73
N GLY A 805 -41.59 2.40 9.96
CA GLY A 805 -42.92 2.06 10.45
C GLY A 805 -43.81 3.27 10.81
N PHE A 806 -43.33 4.49 10.60
CA PHE A 806 -44.08 5.75 10.74
C PHE A 806 -43.86 6.66 9.51
N LEU A 807 -44.80 7.58 9.29
CA LEU A 807 -44.79 8.48 8.13
C LEU A 807 -43.69 9.54 8.25
N PHE A 808 -43.03 9.81 7.13
CA PHE A 808 -42.11 10.95 7.01
C PHE A 808 -42.87 12.27 6.91
N GLN A 809 -42.21 13.34 7.30
CA GLN A 809 -42.64 14.72 7.14
C GLN A 809 -41.83 15.40 6.03
N LYS A 810 -42.30 16.56 5.56
CA LYS A 810 -41.63 17.34 4.52
C LYS A 810 -41.37 18.78 4.98
N CYS A 811 -40.15 19.24 4.75
CA CYS A 811 -39.73 20.63 4.90
C CYS A 811 -39.62 21.27 3.50
N ILE A 812 -40.32 22.39 3.28
CA ILE A 812 -40.26 23.14 2.02
C ILE A 812 -38.99 23.99 2.01
N THR A 813 -38.24 23.89 0.92
CA THR A 813 -37.03 24.69 0.64
C THR A 813 -37.28 25.61 -0.56
N ALA A 814 -36.31 26.43 -0.95
CA ALA A 814 -36.49 27.42 -2.02
C ALA A 814 -36.84 26.78 -3.39
N ASP A 815 -36.35 25.58 -3.65
CA ASP A 815 -36.37 24.92 -4.96
C ASP A 815 -36.69 23.41 -4.87
N GLY A 816 -37.27 22.96 -3.75
CA GLY A 816 -37.65 21.57 -3.52
C GLY A 816 -38.18 21.28 -2.11
N GLU A 817 -38.21 20.01 -1.76
CA GLU A 817 -38.67 19.52 -0.45
C GLU A 817 -37.67 18.50 0.11
N ILE A 818 -37.44 18.58 1.43
CA ILE A 818 -36.63 17.63 2.20
C ILE A 818 -37.54 16.76 3.04
N ALA A 819 -37.44 15.44 2.86
CA ALA A 819 -38.11 14.47 3.70
C ALA A 819 -37.29 14.17 4.96
N PHE A 820 -37.98 14.04 6.09
CA PHE A 820 -37.35 13.66 7.35
C PHE A 820 -38.30 12.84 8.22
N TRP A 821 -37.72 12.07 9.13
CA TRP A 821 -38.39 11.29 10.15
C TRP A 821 -38.03 11.84 11.52
N GLU A 822 -39.03 12.05 12.34
CA GLU A 822 -38.89 12.63 13.68
C GLU A 822 -39.40 11.61 14.71
N GLU A 823 -38.53 11.23 15.66
CA GLU A 823 -38.86 10.24 16.69
C GLU A 823 -38.10 10.51 18.00
N GLY A 824 -38.75 10.24 19.13
CA GLY A 824 -38.18 10.38 20.48
C GLY A 824 -38.47 11.74 21.11
N GLU A 825 -38.49 11.79 22.44
CA GLU A 825 -38.87 12.99 23.23
C GLU A 825 -37.71 13.54 24.08
N GLY A 826 -36.47 13.15 23.76
CA GLY A 826 -35.29 13.57 24.52
C GLY A 826 -35.01 15.07 24.43
N SER A 827 -34.50 15.66 25.51
CA SER A 827 -34.21 17.12 25.57
C SER A 827 -33.08 17.59 24.64
N GLN A 828 -32.26 16.66 24.15
CA GLN A 828 -31.21 16.94 23.17
C GLN A 828 -31.63 16.39 21.80
N THR A 829 -31.54 17.24 20.78
CA THR A 829 -31.83 16.85 19.40
C THR A 829 -30.58 16.31 18.70
N ILE A 830 -30.70 15.20 17.98
CA ILE A 830 -29.71 14.66 17.05
C ILE A 830 -30.27 14.71 15.64
N ILE A 831 -29.53 15.30 14.70
CA ILE A 831 -29.81 15.23 13.27
C ILE A 831 -28.84 14.23 12.63
N TRP A 832 -29.41 13.17 12.06
CA TRP A 832 -28.71 12.06 11.42
C TRP A 832 -28.71 12.24 9.91
N ILE A 833 -27.53 12.31 9.32
CA ILE A 833 -27.33 12.58 7.90
C ILE A 833 -26.63 11.38 7.25
N HIS A 834 -27.31 10.71 6.32
CA HIS A 834 -26.81 9.51 5.66
C HIS A 834 -25.81 9.83 4.54
N GLY A 835 -24.86 8.93 4.29
CA GLY A 835 -23.94 9.01 3.16
C GLY A 835 -24.48 8.36 1.88
N LEU A 836 -23.71 8.39 0.79
CA LEU A 836 -24.03 7.60 -0.41
C LEU A 836 -23.80 6.09 -0.16
N PRO A 837 -24.51 5.20 -0.86
CA PRO A 837 -25.65 5.44 -1.76
C PRO A 837 -27.00 5.33 -1.01
N LEU A 838 -27.03 5.72 0.27
CA LEU A 838 -28.06 5.32 1.21
C LEU A 838 -29.20 6.34 1.30
N SER A 839 -30.15 6.08 2.19
CA SER A 839 -31.15 7.04 2.69
C SER A 839 -31.17 7.05 4.22
N SER A 840 -31.97 7.91 4.83
CA SER A 840 -32.23 7.98 6.27
C SER A 840 -32.56 6.63 6.90
N GLN A 841 -33.19 5.72 6.16
CA GLN A 841 -33.55 4.37 6.61
C GLN A 841 -32.32 3.51 6.96
N SER A 842 -31.13 3.84 6.44
CA SER A 842 -29.89 3.17 6.82
C SER A 842 -29.57 3.30 8.32
N TRP A 843 -30.11 4.33 8.99
CA TRP A 843 -29.91 4.52 10.43
C TRP A 843 -30.75 3.59 11.31
N GLY A 844 -31.35 2.52 10.79
CA GLY A 844 -32.21 1.60 11.56
C GLY A 844 -31.57 1.11 12.87
N ALA A 845 -30.28 0.77 12.86
CA ALA A 845 -29.55 0.32 14.06
C ALA A 845 -29.36 1.44 15.10
N GLN A 846 -29.12 2.67 14.64
CA GLN A 846 -28.99 3.85 15.49
C GLN A 846 -30.36 4.26 16.03
N ARG A 847 -31.39 4.28 15.19
CA ARG A 847 -32.77 4.56 15.56
C ARG A 847 -33.23 3.73 16.74
N GLN A 848 -33.04 2.40 16.68
CA GLN A 848 -33.43 1.50 17.75
C GLN A 848 -32.77 1.84 19.10
N TYR A 849 -31.51 2.31 19.06
CA TYR A 849 -30.71 2.65 20.23
C TYR A 849 -31.06 4.06 20.78
N PHE A 850 -31.07 5.08 19.93
CA PHE A 850 -31.13 6.50 20.32
C PHE A 850 -32.54 7.05 20.54
N ARG A 851 -33.60 6.41 20.01
CA ARG A 851 -35.00 6.88 20.17
C ARG A 851 -35.47 7.01 21.61
N LYS A 852 -34.80 6.35 22.56
CA LYS A 852 -35.16 6.34 23.99
C LYS A 852 -34.76 7.62 24.71
N ASN A 853 -33.61 8.19 24.36
CA ASN A 853 -32.94 9.23 25.16
C ASN A 853 -32.82 10.57 24.44
N TYR A 854 -33.00 10.59 23.13
CA TYR A 854 -32.81 11.76 22.27
C TYR A 854 -34.06 12.04 21.46
N HIS A 855 -34.22 13.31 21.09
CA HIS A 855 -35.09 13.70 20.00
C HIS A 855 -34.30 13.51 18.69
N ASN A 856 -34.77 12.65 17.78
CA ASN A 856 -33.99 12.25 16.61
C ASN A 856 -34.68 12.69 15.33
N ILE A 857 -33.91 13.35 14.47
CA ILE A 857 -34.30 13.75 13.12
C ILE A 857 -33.43 12.98 12.12
N TYR A 858 -34.02 12.09 11.34
CA TYR A 858 -33.34 11.40 10.25
C TYR A 858 -33.74 12.06 8.94
N MET A 859 -32.81 12.73 8.27
CA MET A 859 -33.10 13.47 7.04
C MET A 859 -32.65 12.69 5.81
N ASP A 860 -33.42 12.77 4.73
CA ASP A 860 -32.99 12.35 3.40
C ASP A 860 -32.36 13.54 2.67
N LEU A 861 -31.13 13.37 2.18
CA LEU A 861 -30.49 14.36 1.31
C LEU A 861 -31.23 14.47 -0.03
N ARG A 862 -31.22 15.64 -0.69
CA ARG A 862 -31.79 15.74 -2.04
C ARG A 862 -31.15 14.74 -2.99
N GLY A 863 -31.99 14.16 -3.85
CA GLY A 863 -31.63 13.04 -4.71
C GLY A 863 -31.88 11.67 -4.08
N TYR A 864 -31.97 11.59 -2.75
CA TYR A 864 -32.10 10.34 -2.02
C TYR A 864 -33.47 10.20 -1.34
N GLY A 865 -33.87 8.95 -1.10
CA GLY A 865 -35.06 8.60 -0.34
C GLY A 865 -36.34 9.29 -0.82
N GLU A 866 -37.06 9.97 0.08
CA GLU A 866 -38.33 10.68 -0.18
C GLU A 866 -38.16 12.19 -0.43
N SER A 867 -36.92 12.69 -0.39
CA SER A 867 -36.60 14.07 -0.71
C SER A 867 -36.69 14.32 -2.21
N SER A 868 -36.84 15.60 -2.58
CA SER A 868 -36.81 16.02 -3.98
C SER A 868 -35.51 15.59 -4.67
N LYS A 869 -35.58 15.34 -5.97
CA LYS A 869 -34.38 15.06 -6.78
C LYS A 869 -33.43 16.26 -6.76
N LEU A 870 -32.15 16.00 -7.01
CA LEU A 870 -31.15 17.06 -7.17
C LEU A 870 -31.55 17.97 -8.35
N PRO A 871 -31.57 19.30 -8.17
CA PRO A 871 -31.77 20.23 -9.29
C PRO A 871 -30.65 20.07 -10.32
N ALA A 872 -30.97 20.24 -11.61
CA ALA A 872 -30.04 19.96 -12.70
C ALA A 872 -28.82 20.91 -12.77
N ASN A 873 -28.91 22.11 -12.18
CA ASN A 873 -27.93 23.18 -12.32
C ASN A 873 -27.29 23.58 -10.98
N VAL A 874 -27.06 22.61 -10.08
CA VAL A 874 -26.41 22.87 -8.80
C VAL A 874 -24.90 22.92 -9.02
N GLU A 875 -24.28 24.08 -8.78
CA GLU A 875 -22.83 24.26 -8.88
C GLU A 875 -22.09 23.61 -7.71
N ASP A 876 -22.61 23.77 -6.49
CA ASP A 876 -22.06 23.20 -5.26
C ASP A 876 -23.13 22.40 -4.50
N VAL A 877 -23.03 21.08 -4.62
CA VAL A 877 -23.99 20.13 -4.03
C VAL A 877 -23.84 20.05 -2.52
N THR A 878 -22.60 20.16 -2.01
CA THR A 878 -22.35 20.11 -0.56
C THR A 878 -22.91 21.35 0.13
N GLU A 879 -22.79 22.54 -0.49
CA GLU A 879 -23.41 23.77 -0.01
C GLU A 879 -24.94 23.71 -0.05
N LEU A 880 -25.53 23.12 -1.11
CA LEU A 880 -26.98 22.87 -1.17
C LEU A 880 -27.44 22.03 0.03
N TYR A 881 -26.74 20.94 0.34
CA TYR A 881 -27.06 20.11 1.50
C TYR A 881 -26.89 20.83 2.85
N CYS A 882 -25.89 21.72 2.97
CA CYS A 882 -25.74 22.58 4.14
C CYS A 882 -26.91 23.56 4.29
N ASN A 883 -27.40 24.13 3.17
CA ASN A 883 -28.57 25.01 3.14
C ASN A 883 -29.86 24.27 3.48
N ASP A 884 -30.03 23.05 2.99
CA ASP A 884 -31.17 22.19 3.30
C ASP A 884 -31.21 21.84 4.79
N LEU A 885 -30.06 21.48 5.37
CA LEU A 885 -29.95 21.24 6.81
C LEU A 885 -30.30 22.48 7.62
N ARG A 886 -29.82 23.67 7.22
CA ARG A 886 -30.17 24.94 7.89
C ARG A 886 -31.67 25.20 7.84
N THR A 887 -32.28 25.01 6.67
CA THR A 887 -33.71 25.21 6.44
C THR A 887 -34.54 24.25 7.29
N LEU A 888 -34.12 22.98 7.37
CA LEU A 888 -34.77 21.97 8.23
C LEU A 888 -34.69 22.36 9.70
N MET A 889 -33.53 22.82 10.18
CA MET A 889 -33.38 23.31 11.55
C MET A 889 -34.28 24.51 11.83
N ASP A 890 -34.39 25.47 10.90
CA ASP A 890 -35.26 26.63 11.06
C ASP A 890 -36.76 26.24 11.05
N HIS A 891 -37.14 25.29 10.19
CA HIS A 891 -38.50 24.73 10.13
C HIS A 891 -38.90 24.06 11.44
N LEU A 892 -37.99 23.27 12.02
CA LEU A 892 -38.17 22.60 13.32
C LEU A 892 -37.94 23.54 14.51
N LYS A 893 -37.60 24.82 14.26
CA LYS A 893 -37.28 25.84 15.28
C LYS A 893 -36.16 25.39 16.24
N LEU A 894 -35.16 24.73 15.68
CA LEU A 894 -33.96 24.27 16.39
C LEU A 894 -32.86 25.33 16.29
N ASP A 895 -32.61 26.03 17.40
CA ASP A 895 -31.48 26.96 17.50
C ASP A 895 -30.15 26.22 17.30
N ARG A 896 -29.98 25.07 17.97
CA ARG A 896 -28.80 24.22 17.87
C ARG A 896 -29.17 22.74 17.97
N ALA A 897 -28.40 21.87 17.31
CA ALA A 897 -28.56 20.42 17.42
C ALA A 897 -27.21 19.70 17.44
N ASN A 898 -27.19 18.44 17.88
CA ASN A 898 -26.08 17.53 17.62
C ASN A 898 -26.19 17.02 16.18
N ILE A 899 -25.06 16.90 15.47
CA ILE A 899 -25.05 16.46 14.07
C ILE A 899 -24.20 15.21 13.97
N VAL A 900 -24.75 14.18 13.32
CA VAL A 900 -24.05 12.92 13.03
C VAL A 900 -24.06 12.69 11.51
N GLY A 901 -22.88 12.61 10.91
CA GLY A 901 -22.71 12.38 9.47
C GLY A 901 -21.86 11.16 9.17
N PHE A 902 -22.28 10.36 8.19
CA PHE A 902 -21.53 9.20 7.70
C PHE A 902 -20.94 9.46 6.29
N ALA A 903 -19.66 9.12 6.07
CA ALA A 903 -18.99 9.21 4.78
C ALA A 903 -19.15 10.58 4.11
N SER A 904 -19.86 10.65 2.98
CA SER A 904 -20.20 11.91 2.29
C SER A 904 -20.97 12.89 3.17
N ALA A 905 -21.85 12.41 4.03
CA ALA A 905 -22.51 13.24 5.03
C ALA A 905 -21.61 13.61 6.20
N GLY A 906 -20.53 12.87 6.44
CA GLY A 906 -19.44 13.31 7.31
C GLY A 906 -18.78 14.59 6.77
N HIS A 907 -18.55 14.65 5.46
CA HIS A 907 -18.04 15.85 4.78
C HIS A 907 -19.02 17.03 4.86
N ILE A 908 -20.31 16.81 4.55
CA ILE A 908 -21.37 17.82 4.68
C ILE A 908 -21.44 18.36 6.12
N ALA A 909 -21.39 17.48 7.12
CA ALA A 909 -21.45 17.86 8.53
C ALA A 909 -20.23 18.69 8.97
N LEU A 910 -19.03 18.37 8.45
CA LEU A 910 -17.82 19.17 8.67
C LEU A 910 -17.97 20.58 8.09
N ARG A 911 -18.39 20.70 6.82
CA ARG A 911 -18.61 22.00 6.16
C ARG A 911 -19.66 22.82 6.91
N PHE A 912 -20.81 22.22 7.23
CA PHE A 912 -21.89 22.87 7.96
C PHE A 912 -21.43 23.39 9.32
N ALA A 913 -20.69 22.59 10.08
CA ALA A 913 -20.18 22.98 11.40
C ALA A 913 -19.15 24.12 11.32
N ALA A 914 -18.34 24.15 10.26
CA ALA A 914 -17.37 25.22 10.02
C ALA A 914 -18.05 26.55 9.66
N GLN A 915 -19.09 26.50 8.84
CA GLN A 915 -19.84 27.68 8.39
C GLN A 915 -20.86 28.18 9.41
N ASN A 916 -21.39 27.29 10.26
CA ASN A 916 -22.45 27.58 11.22
C ASN A 916 -22.05 27.16 12.65
N PRO A 917 -20.91 27.64 13.19
CA PRO A 917 -20.38 27.17 14.48
C PRO A 917 -21.35 27.40 15.65
N GLY A 918 -22.23 28.40 15.54
CA GLY A 918 -23.28 28.70 16.52
C GLY A 918 -24.49 27.77 16.47
N ARG A 919 -24.65 26.92 15.44
CA ARG A 919 -25.80 26.02 15.24
C ARG A 919 -25.51 24.57 15.65
N VAL A 920 -24.25 24.21 15.93
CA VAL A 920 -23.84 22.82 16.23
C VAL A 920 -23.48 22.68 17.71
N VAL A 921 -24.18 21.80 18.42
CA VAL A 921 -23.87 21.49 19.84
C VAL A 921 -22.65 20.59 19.93
N ARG A 922 -22.69 19.47 19.20
CA ARG A 922 -21.60 18.49 19.04
C ARG A 922 -21.65 17.91 17.64
N LEU A 923 -20.49 17.61 17.08
CA LEU A 923 -20.34 17.02 15.76
C LEU A 923 -19.81 15.59 15.90
N VAL A 924 -20.39 14.65 15.16
CA VAL A 924 -19.87 13.30 15.01
C VAL A 924 -19.72 12.99 13.53
N THR A 925 -18.55 12.51 13.13
CA THR A 925 -18.35 11.96 11.78
C THR A 925 -17.93 10.50 11.86
N ILE A 926 -18.55 9.67 11.02
CA ILE A 926 -18.19 8.26 10.86
C ILE A 926 -17.62 8.09 9.47
N ASN A 927 -16.34 7.73 9.37
CA ASN A 927 -15.60 7.66 8.11
C ASN A 927 -15.74 8.94 7.28
N GLY A 928 -15.72 10.12 7.92
CA GLY A 928 -15.79 11.42 7.25
C GLY A 928 -14.41 11.92 6.79
N THR A 929 -14.39 12.77 5.76
CA THR A 929 -13.15 13.35 5.20
C THR A 929 -13.41 14.80 4.74
N PRO A 930 -12.43 15.72 4.81
CA PRO A 930 -12.57 17.09 4.30
C PRO A 930 -12.39 17.19 2.78
N ILE A 931 -12.02 16.09 2.12
CA ILE A 931 -11.80 15.98 0.69
C ILE A 931 -11.87 14.50 0.29
N PHE A 932 -12.55 14.19 -0.81
CA PHE A 932 -12.72 12.80 -1.28
C PHE A 932 -11.76 12.42 -2.41
N ARG A 933 -11.27 13.38 -3.20
CA ARG A 933 -10.41 13.13 -4.36
C ARG A 933 -8.94 13.27 -4.00
N GLN A 934 -8.12 12.35 -4.46
CA GLN A 934 -6.69 12.41 -4.21
C GLN A 934 -6.06 13.67 -4.86
N LYS A 935 -5.16 14.30 -4.11
CA LYS A 935 -4.31 15.41 -4.55
C LYS A 935 -2.85 15.12 -4.18
N SER A 936 -1.94 16.00 -4.60
CA SER A 936 -0.49 15.87 -4.35
C SER A 936 -0.18 15.83 -2.87
N ASP A 937 -0.92 16.65 -2.15
CA ASP A 937 -0.85 16.94 -0.73
C ASP A 937 -1.98 16.25 0.04
N TRP A 938 -2.74 15.37 -0.63
CA TRP A 938 -3.80 14.56 -0.05
C TRP A 938 -3.85 13.19 -0.75
N PRO A 939 -2.96 12.25 -0.38
CA PRO A 939 -2.89 10.94 -1.04
C PRO A 939 -4.02 9.98 -0.61
N TRP A 940 -4.96 10.43 0.20
CA TRP A 940 -6.06 9.64 0.75
C TRP A 940 -7.37 9.92 -0.02
N GLY A 941 -8.24 8.92 -0.21
CA GLY A 941 -9.49 9.07 -0.97
C GLY A 941 -9.45 8.43 -2.37
N PHE A 942 -10.39 8.80 -3.23
CA PHE A 942 -10.55 8.22 -4.57
C PHE A 942 -9.48 8.75 -5.54
N SER A 943 -8.79 7.82 -6.21
CA SER A 943 -7.94 8.14 -7.37
C SER A 943 -8.79 8.55 -8.56
N GLU A 944 -8.17 9.20 -9.56
CA GLU A 944 -8.82 9.51 -10.82
C GLU A 944 -9.38 8.26 -11.49
N ASP A 945 -8.60 7.18 -11.52
CA ASP A 945 -9.03 5.90 -12.09
C ASP A 945 -10.25 5.34 -11.37
N ARG A 946 -10.29 5.42 -10.04
CA ARG A 946 -11.43 4.93 -9.25
C ARG A 946 -12.68 5.78 -9.50
N LEU A 947 -12.55 7.10 -9.59
CA LEU A 947 -13.65 8.02 -9.97
C LEU A 947 -14.15 7.72 -11.40
N ASN A 948 -13.23 7.53 -12.35
CA ASN A 948 -13.53 7.21 -13.74
C ASN A 948 -14.18 5.84 -13.91
N GLN A 949 -13.81 4.86 -13.08
CA GLN A 949 -14.49 3.57 -13.02
C GLN A 949 -15.94 3.73 -12.53
N PHE A 950 -16.20 4.53 -11.49
CA PHE A 950 -17.59 4.79 -11.04
C PHE A 950 -18.43 5.46 -12.14
N ILE A 951 -17.84 6.44 -12.84
CA ILE A 951 -18.45 7.12 -14.00
C ILE A 951 -18.72 6.12 -15.13
N SER A 952 -17.74 5.30 -15.49
CA SER A 952 -17.86 4.33 -16.59
C SER A 952 -18.86 3.21 -16.28
N SER A 953 -18.90 2.72 -15.04
CA SER A 953 -19.90 1.74 -14.61
C SER A 953 -21.31 2.32 -14.58
N ALA A 954 -21.46 3.62 -14.32
CA ALA A 954 -22.75 4.29 -14.46
C ALA A 954 -23.16 4.39 -15.94
N ASP A 955 -22.24 4.81 -16.82
CA ASP A 955 -22.53 5.01 -18.24
C ASP A 955 -22.84 3.70 -18.98
N ASN A 956 -22.06 2.64 -18.70
CA ASN A 956 -22.16 1.37 -19.43
C ASN A 956 -23.23 0.44 -18.86
N ASP A 957 -23.30 0.34 -17.53
CA ASP A 957 -24.09 -0.68 -16.83
C ASP A 957 -25.23 -0.05 -15.99
N GLY A 958 -25.45 1.26 -16.15
CA GLY A 958 -26.55 1.98 -15.53
C GLY A 958 -26.47 2.02 -14.01
N ILE A 959 -27.63 2.10 -13.38
CA ILE A 959 -27.75 2.14 -11.92
C ILE A 959 -27.19 0.88 -11.24
N ASP A 960 -27.28 -0.28 -11.88
CA ASP A 960 -26.79 -1.53 -11.32
C ASP A 960 -25.26 -1.60 -11.33
N GLY A 961 -24.60 -1.07 -12.36
CA GLY A 961 -23.14 -0.99 -12.45
C GLY A 961 -22.54 -0.16 -11.33
N ILE A 962 -22.91 1.12 -11.28
CA ILE A 962 -22.41 2.04 -10.25
C ILE A 962 -22.75 1.56 -8.84
N THR A 963 -23.95 0.99 -8.62
CA THR A 963 -24.33 0.43 -7.32
C THR A 963 -23.45 -0.76 -6.94
N SER A 964 -23.17 -1.67 -7.88
CA SER A 964 -22.31 -2.83 -7.63
C SER A 964 -20.88 -2.43 -7.27
N MET A 965 -20.41 -1.33 -7.87
CA MET A 965 -19.07 -0.83 -7.60
C MET A 965 -18.97 -0.10 -6.26
N ILE A 966 -19.96 0.72 -5.89
CA ILE A 966 -20.01 1.40 -4.58
C ILE A 966 -20.15 0.38 -3.45
N LEU A 967 -20.93 -0.68 -3.68
CA LEU A 967 -21.24 -1.69 -2.66
C LEU A 967 -20.42 -2.97 -2.81
N ASP A 968 -19.24 -2.91 -3.43
CA ASP A 968 -18.38 -4.08 -3.64
C ASP A 968 -17.97 -4.71 -2.30
N PRO A 969 -18.44 -5.93 -1.98
CA PRO A 969 -18.12 -6.59 -0.71
C PRO A 969 -16.62 -6.73 -0.44
N ALA A 970 -15.80 -6.86 -1.49
CA ALA A 970 -14.36 -6.99 -1.36
C ALA A 970 -13.66 -5.69 -0.97
N VAL A 971 -14.36 -4.54 -1.04
CA VAL A 971 -13.80 -3.21 -0.77
C VAL A 971 -14.38 -2.59 0.49
N VAL A 972 -15.70 -2.66 0.70
CA VAL A 972 -16.41 -1.88 1.73
C VAL A 972 -17.04 -2.72 2.85
N PHE A 973 -16.94 -4.06 2.77
CA PHE A 973 -17.48 -5.02 3.76
C PHE A 973 -16.48 -6.12 4.14
N ARG A 974 -15.16 -5.83 4.16
CA ARG A 974 -14.15 -6.86 4.49
C ARG A 974 -14.16 -7.29 5.96
N ASP A 975 -14.94 -6.60 6.78
CA ASP A 975 -15.23 -6.93 8.16
C ASP A 975 -16.40 -7.93 8.33
N LEU A 976 -17.04 -8.35 7.23
CA LEU A 976 -18.12 -9.34 7.21
C LEU A 976 -17.74 -10.61 6.42
N SER A 977 -18.48 -11.70 6.69
CA SER A 977 -18.50 -12.87 5.80
C SER A 977 -19.14 -12.50 4.45
N ARG A 978 -18.81 -13.23 3.37
CA ARG A 978 -19.42 -12.98 2.04
C ARG A 978 -20.95 -13.05 2.08
N ASP A 979 -21.50 -14.00 2.83
CA ASP A 979 -22.95 -14.20 2.95
C ASP A 979 -23.62 -13.05 3.70
N ASP A 980 -23.00 -12.56 4.77
CA ASP A 980 -23.52 -11.44 5.57
C ASP A 980 -23.39 -10.11 4.83
N ALA A 981 -22.27 -9.89 4.12
CA ALA A 981 -22.11 -8.76 3.22
C ALA A 981 -23.18 -8.77 2.13
N GLY A 982 -23.50 -9.92 1.53
CA GLY A 982 -24.55 -10.05 0.52
C GLY A 982 -25.94 -9.60 1.01
N LYS A 983 -26.29 -9.86 2.27
CA LYS A 983 -27.56 -9.40 2.87
C LYS A 983 -27.61 -7.88 2.98
N VAL A 984 -26.53 -7.26 3.47
CA VAL A 984 -26.45 -5.80 3.62
C VAL A 984 -26.44 -5.12 2.25
N VAL A 985 -25.67 -5.65 1.29
CA VAL A 985 -25.63 -5.16 -0.10
C VAL A 985 -27.01 -5.22 -0.75
N SER A 986 -27.77 -6.30 -0.55
CA SER A 986 -29.13 -6.41 -1.09
C SER A 986 -30.06 -5.33 -0.55
N TRP A 987 -29.94 -4.96 0.72
CA TRP A 987 -30.73 -3.89 1.33
C TRP A 987 -30.31 -2.51 0.82
N PHE A 988 -29.01 -2.21 0.81
CA PHE A 988 -28.48 -0.94 0.32
C PHE A 988 -28.72 -0.73 -1.18
N ARG A 989 -28.73 -1.80 -1.97
CA ARG A 989 -29.06 -1.72 -3.41
C ARG A 989 -30.44 -1.11 -3.65
N GLN A 990 -31.43 -1.39 -2.80
CA GLN A 990 -32.77 -0.81 -2.94
C GLN A 990 -32.74 0.71 -2.75
N MET A 991 -31.98 1.20 -1.77
CA MET A 991 -31.80 2.64 -1.53
C MET A 991 -31.05 3.29 -2.70
N SER A 992 -29.98 2.65 -3.17
CA SER A 992 -29.16 3.11 -4.30
C SER A 992 -29.99 3.25 -5.57
N VAL A 993 -30.79 2.22 -5.90
CA VAL A 993 -31.69 2.24 -7.07
C VAL A 993 -32.71 3.35 -6.97
N LYS A 994 -33.27 3.60 -5.78
CA LYS A 994 -34.23 4.69 -5.55
C LYS A 994 -33.60 6.09 -5.71
N ALA A 995 -32.36 6.26 -5.24
CA ALA A 995 -31.60 7.49 -5.46
C ALA A 995 -31.45 7.75 -6.97
N GLY A 996 -31.12 6.70 -7.70
CA GLY A 996 -31.04 6.71 -9.16
C GLY A 996 -29.70 7.25 -9.66
N ILE A 997 -29.40 6.92 -10.91
CA ILE A 997 -28.06 7.09 -11.49
C ILE A 997 -27.57 8.55 -11.46
N GLN A 998 -28.44 9.52 -11.77
CA GLN A 998 -28.07 10.94 -11.82
C GLN A 998 -27.61 11.47 -10.46
N THR A 999 -28.20 10.97 -9.38
CA THR A 999 -27.82 11.38 -8.02
C THR A 999 -26.46 10.82 -7.62
N LEU A 1000 -26.21 9.52 -7.88
CA LEU A 1000 -24.92 8.89 -7.58
C LEU A 1000 -23.80 9.47 -8.45
N PHE A 1001 -24.10 9.74 -9.71
CA PHE A 1001 -23.20 10.41 -10.64
C PHE A 1001 -22.88 11.84 -10.17
N GLY A 1002 -23.89 12.56 -9.68
CA GLY A 1002 -23.72 13.90 -9.12
C GLY A 1002 -22.74 13.95 -7.95
N PHE A 1003 -22.71 12.93 -7.08
CA PHE A 1003 -21.70 12.83 -6.02
C PHE A 1003 -20.28 12.79 -6.60
N PHE A 1004 -19.99 11.86 -7.52
CA PHE A 1004 -18.64 11.69 -8.06
C PHE A 1004 -18.21 12.83 -8.98
N LYS A 1005 -19.15 13.57 -9.58
CA LYS A 1005 -18.86 14.72 -10.44
C LYS A 1005 -18.70 16.04 -9.69
N HIS A 1006 -19.40 16.21 -8.57
CA HIS A 1006 -19.42 17.47 -7.82
C HIS A 1006 -18.74 17.35 -6.47
N ILE A 1007 -19.27 16.51 -5.57
CA ILE A 1007 -18.78 16.42 -4.18
C ILE A 1007 -17.35 15.88 -4.11
N SER A 1008 -16.94 15.02 -5.06
CA SER A 1008 -15.55 14.55 -5.12
C SER A 1008 -14.55 15.70 -5.34
N LEU A 1009 -14.97 16.83 -5.91
CA LEU A 1009 -14.12 17.99 -6.20
C LEU A 1009 -13.88 18.87 -4.98
N ASP A 1010 -14.69 18.73 -3.94
CA ASP A 1010 -14.63 19.56 -2.76
C ASP A 1010 -13.29 19.44 -2.02
N ASP A 1011 -12.79 20.57 -1.53
CA ASP A 1011 -11.60 20.65 -0.69
C ASP A 1011 -11.80 21.65 0.45
N ASP A 1012 -12.36 21.14 1.54
CA ASP A 1012 -12.73 21.93 2.71
C ASP A 1012 -11.64 21.96 3.77
N ARG A 1013 -10.43 21.50 3.45
CA ARG A 1013 -9.32 21.46 4.42
C ARG A 1013 -9.08 22.81 5.09
N HIS A 1014 -9.23 23.89 4.33
CA HIS A 1014 -9.11 25.27 4.81
C HIS A 1014 -10.20 25.70 5.82
N LEU A 1015 -11.32 24.96 5.91
CA LEU A 1015 -12.44 25.25 6.81
C LEU A 1015 -12.31 24.55 8.17
N MET A 1016 -11.51 23.49 8.29
CA MET A 1016 -11.50 22.60 9.45
C MET A 1016 -11.18 23.32 10.77
N SER A 1017 -10.27 24.30 10.72
CA SER A 1017 -9.90 25.11 11.90
C SER A 1017 -11.01 26.00 12.45
N SER A 1018 -12.07 26.24 11.65
CA SER A 1018 -13.22 27.07 12.01
C SER A 1018 -14.29 26.30 12.81
N ILE A 1019 -14.19 24.97 12.88
CA ILE A 1019 -15.13 24.13 13.62
C ILE A 1019 -14.93 24.35 15.14
N ALA A 1020 -15.92 24.98 15.78
CA ALA A 1020 -15.90 25.30 17.21
C ALA A 1020 -16.54 24.21 18.10
N ALA A 1021 -17.42 23.39 17.51
CA ALA A 1021 -18.12 22.33 18.22
C ALA A 1021 -17.15 21.22 18.67
N PRO A 1022 -17.31 20.66 19.88
CA PRO A 1022 -16.67 19.39 20.20
C PRO A 1022 -16.99 18.37 19.12
N THR A 1023 -15.97 17.68 18.63
CA THR A 1023 -16.09 16.76 17.49
C THR A 1023 -15.61 15.36 17.87
N LEU A 1024 -16.39 14.33 17.57
CA LEU A 1024 -15.97 12.93 17.60
C LEU A 1024 -15.79 12.43 16.18
N LEU A 1025 -14.58 11.98 15.86
CA LEU A 1025 -14.22 11.36 14.60
C LEU A 1025 -14.13 9.85 14.84
N ILE A 1026 -14.88 9.07 14.06
CA ILE A 1026 -14.84 7.61 14.11
C ILE A 1026 -14.33 7.11 12.76
N SER A 1027 -13.28 6.29 12.76
CA SER A 1027 -12.69 5.73 11.53
C SER A 1027 -12.54 4.21 11.61
N GLY A 1028 -12.76 3.49 10.52
CA GLY A 1028 -12.48 2.05 10.43
C GLY A 1028 -11.03 1.77 10.00
N SER A 1029 -10.34 0.82 10.65
CA SER A 1029 -8.94 0.49 10.31
C SER A 1029 -8.77 -0.23 8.97
N LEU A 1030 -9.85 -0.75 8.39
CA LEU A 1030 -9.85 -1.40 7.08
C LEU A 1030 -10.35 -0.48 5.96
N GLY A 1031 -10.92 0.69 6.25
CA GLY A 1031 -11.53 1.54 5.23
C GLY A 1031 -10.54 1.98 4.15
N GLN A 1032 -10.86 1.76 2.88
CA GLN A 1032 -10.06 2.24 1.74
C GLN A 1032 -10.65 3.47 1.06
N GLU A 1033 -11.98 3.61 1.02
CA GLU A 1033 -12.63 4.77 0.39
C GLU A 1033 -12.45 6.05 1.22
N VAL A 1034 -12.57 5.91 2.54
CA VAL A 1034 -12.15 6.93 3.51
C VAL A 1034 -11.19 6.28 4.50
N PRO A 1035 -9.87 6.33 4.22
CA PRO A 1035 -8.86 5.77 5.09
C PRO A 1035 -8.79 6.49 6.45
N SER A 1036 -8.29 5.80 7.48
CA SER A 1036 -8.18 6.38 8.82
C SER A 1036 -7.22 7.55 8.92
N GLN A 1037 -6.33 7.72 7.94
CA GLN A 1037 -5.48 8.89 7.78
C GLN A 1037 -6.30 10.19 7.61
N SER A 1038 -7.48 10.13 6.99
CA SER A 1038 -8.40 11.28 6.93
C SER A 1038 -8.86 11.69 8.33
N GLY A 1039 -9.17 10.71 9.19
CA GLY A 1039 -9.54 10.95 10.59
C GLY A 1039 -8.38 11.53 11.42
N LEU A 1040 -7.15 11.05 11.17
CA LEU A 1040 -5.94 11.60 11.80
C LEU A 1040 -5.70 13.06 11.43
N TYR A 1041 -5.85 13.40 10.14
CA TYR A 1041 -5.77 14.79 9.69
C TYR A 1041 -6.84 15.67 10.33
N LEU A 1042 -8.11 15.24 10.30
CA LEU A 1042 -9.20 15.99 10.93
C LEU A 1042 -8.97 16.21 12.43
N ARG A 1043 -8.37 15.23 13.12
CA ARG A 1043 -8.01 15.36 14.54
C ARG A 1043 -6.93 16.42 14.79
N GLN A 1044 -6.02 16.62 13.84
CA GLN A 1044 -4.95 17.62 13.92
C GLN A 1044 -5.49 19.02 13.65
N GLU A 1045 -6.40 19.17 12.67
CA GLU A 1045 -6.90 20.48 12.24
C GLU A 1045 -8.07 21.01 13.09
N ILE A 1046 -8.91 20.13 13.64
CA ILE A 1046 -10.07 20.52 14.45
C ILE A 1046 -9.65 20.60 15.93
N LYS A 1047 -9.69 21.82 16.48
CA LYS A 1047 -9.20 22.12 17.84
C LYS A 1047 -9.79 21.22 18.93
N ARG A 1048 -11.08 20.89 18.85
CA ARG A 1048 -11.82 20.12 19.86
C ARG A 1048 -12.26 18.74 19.34
N ALA A 1049 -11.42 18.10 18.53
CA ALA A 1049 -11.69 16.76 18.04
C ALA A 1049 -11.16 15.66 18.97
N GLN A 1050 -11.87 14.53 19.01
CA GLN A 1050 -11.41 13.24 19.50
C GLN A 1050 -11.47 12.25 18.34
N LEU A 1051 -10.47 11.38 18.19
CA LEU A 1051 -10.45 10.34 17.16
C LEU A 1051 -10.52 8.97 17.81
N VAL A 1052 -11.42 8.14 17.33
CA VAL A 1052 -11.54 6.74 17.69
C VAL A 1052 -11.42 5.90 16.41
N GLU A 1053 -10.32 5.18 16.27
CA GLU A 1053 -10.15 4.18 15.22
C GLU A 1053 -10.71 2.83 15.70
N ILE A 1054 -11.62 2.23 14.93
CA ILE A 1054 -12.26 0.96 15.22
C ILE A 1054 -11.50 -0.16 14.51
N PRO A 1055 -10.83 -1.07 15.26
CA PRO A 1055 -10.09 -2.17 14.67
C PRO A 1055 -10.99 -3.12 13.87
N ASP A 1056 -10.45 -3.60 12.76
CA ASP A 1056 -11.07 -4.57 11.87
C ASP A 1056 -12.44 -4.13 11.35
N ALA A 1057 -12.73 -2.83 11.30
CA ALA A 1057 -13.98 -2.27 10.77
C ALA A 1057 -13.74 -1.63 9.41
N ASP A 1058 -14.66 -1.85 8.48
CA ASP A 1058 -14.60 -1.30 7.13
C ASP A 1058 -15.55 -0.08 6.97
N HIS A 1059 -15.85 0.30 5.72
CA HIS A 1059 -16.52 1.57 5.40
C HIS A 1059 -17.90 1.71 6.07
N PHE A 1060 -18.76 0.69 6.09
CA PHE A 1060 -20.13 0.78 6.65
C PHE A 1060 -20.24 0.39 8.14
N SER A 1061 -19.23 0.75 8.93
CA SER A 1061 -19.08 0.35 10.35
C SER A 1061 -20.27 0.67 11.27
N PHE A 1062 -21.06 1.70 10.96
CA PHE A 1062 -22.26 2.05 11.73
C PHE A 1062 -23.35 0.96 11.68
N ILE A 1063 -23.38 0.14 10.62
CA ILE A 1063 -24.28 -1.00 10.47
C ILE A 1063 -23.59 -2.33 10.78
N THR A 1064 -22.31 -2.50 10.45
CA THR A 1064 -21.61 -3.76 10.69
C THR A 1064 -21.18 -3.92 12.16
N LYS A 1065 -20.96 -2.81 12.88
CA LYS A 1065 -20.54 -2.79 14.29
C LYS A 1065 -21.35 -1.82 15.18
N PRO A 1066 -22.70 -1.79 15.11
CA PRO A 1066 -23.53 -0.82 15.86
C PRO A 1066 -23.38 -0.96 17.37
N ALA A 1067 -23.06 -2.15 17.86
CA ALA A 1067 -22.82 -2.40 19.28
C ALA A 1067 -21.56 -1.66 19.82
N ILE A 1068 -20.63 -1.28 18.94
CA ILE A 1068 -19.46 -0.46 19.28
C ILE A 1068 -19.74 1.01 18.96
N ILE A 1069 -20.31 1.28 17.78
CA ILE A 1069 -20.51 2.65 17.28
C ILE A 1069 -21.55 3.40 18.13
N ASN A 1070 -22.68 2.78 18.48
CA ASN A 1070 -23.75 3.47 19.20
C ASN A 1070 -23.32 3.93 20.60
N PRO A 1071 -22.69 3.10 21.45
CA PRO A 1071 -22.21 3.57 22.75
C PRO A 1071 -21.15 4.67 22.66
N LEU A 1072 -20.30 4.68 21.63
CA LEU A 1072 -19.30 5.75 21.44
C LEU A 1072 -19.97 7.10 21.15
N ILE A 1073 -20.98 7.10 20.27
CA ILE A 1073 -21.75 8.29 19.94
C ILE A 1073 -22.52 8.77 21.17
N ASP A 1074 -23.24 7.88 21.84
CA ASP A 1074 -24.03 8.18 23.05
C ASP A 1074 -23.16 8.73 24.18
N GLY A 1075 -22.04 8.07 24.48
CA GLY A 1075 -21.08 8.51 25.50
C GLY A 1075 -20.42 9.85 25.19
N PHE A 1076 -20.35 10.26 23.92
CA PHE A 1076 -19.86 11.58 23.53
C PHE A 1076 -20.95 12.66 23.61
N LEU A 1077 -22.19 12.33 23.20
CA LEU A 1077 -23.32 13.26 23.20
C LEU A 1077 -23.85 13.55 24.60
N SER A 1078 -23.83 12.57 25.50
CA SER A 1078 -24.35 12.66 26.88
C SER A 1078 -23.51 13.49 27.85
N ARG A 1079 -22.25 13.81 27.53
CA ARG A 1079 -21.37 14.63 28.39
C ARG A 1079 -21.96 16.04 28.54
N GLY A 1080 -22.21 16.48 29.78
CA GLY A 1080 -22.82 17.78 30.06
C GLY A 1080 -22.01 18.98 29.54
N ASN A 1081 -22.67 20.14 29.40
CA ASN A 1081 -22.04 21.44 29.15
C ASN A 1081 -21.08 21.80 30.29
N ILE A 1082 -19.84 21.31 30.25
CA ILE A 1082 -18.75 21.87 31.05
C ILE A 1082 -18.38 23.20 30.40
N GLN A 1083 -18.76 24.30 31.06
CA GLN A 1083 -18.42 25.66 30.66
C GLN A 1083 -16.90 25.83 30.62
N ASN A 1084 -16.44 26.47 29.54
CA ASN A 1084 -15.20 27.25 29.37
C ASN A 1084 -14.09 27.06 30.42
N GLY A 1085 -12.98 26.47 29.98
CA GLY A 1085 -11.68 26.61 30.64
C GLY A 1085 -10.90 25.30 30.67
N ASP A 1086 -10.11 25.06 29.63
CA ASP A 1086 -8.66 24.83 29.73
C ASP A 1086 -8.15 24.11 28.47
N HIS A 1087 -7.05 24.69 27.95
CA HIS A 1087 -6.48 24.53 26.61
C HIS A 1087 -5.69 23.24 26.43
#